data_AF-A0A915ZV71-F1
#
_entry.id   AF-A0A915ZV71-F1
#
_cell.length_a   1.000
_cell.length_b   1.000
_cell.length_c   1.000
_cell.angle_alpha   90.00
_cell.angle_beta   90.00
_cell.angle_gamma   90.00
#
_symmetry.space_group_name_H-M   'P 1'
#
loop_
_entity.id
_entity.type
_entity.pdbx_description
1 polymer ?
#
loop_
_entity_poly.entity_id
_entity_poly.type
_entity_poly.pdbx_seq_one_letter_code
_entity_poly.pdbx_strand_id
1 'polypeptide(L)'
;MYLWDERMKDFISILQCKHAKEEIAGTQNNDGSFDILPGQIIDELAIVATENISSSIRITDDRVKKLNTKVWNTFITVAYCNIVLGKHKSKWKAQSEKACAWLHIQIGDEKLENKILESCEKAIIEKVINKNIKKESFWSSTLKGVLKYKSEDVSATLTILQSINTLETVKNIVDNQKADGSINLNKTISDQINISSDNIQSSIQIYGVSEKLKKISKDVWETALSLRYLAITSQSRDQHKLQSEKAKKYLIGDLKDIELVEELLTTSEKIIIEQRVKKENEDAMATVKTSTTTEKAKEIVSSQKEDGSLKLPDAVSKALDFESNESLVSSIKTYFINKGTKAPENKKLLDTAIILSFLRKTSSTDTSPELKEKVAKAEKYLKTELGSDEKIKELLKKTDTAVVDLATKKVKKVIKEKADQVIVEKIQGAVTEKDITEVIETQNNDGSYKKISDQITEKLGITIIENISSSIHIIDERVRKFDTKVWNTFITIAYCNKVLGKWIVQIEKARAWLHAQIENEKLENKILESCEKVIEEVYSKKKELSADKVNTNKAFLTIPLLSTLVILFFLEYEEYDKMIEENIFTQINGRVKVIISQKYINEIDNQIKNLQPIKKLLLEYLVIQKNKRANHITRLVESCNSFFQDLLKNESNTYLIPLAITFAIVHLTVLRESIKLKMPNFGTDELKKMISQYQSYFTDSFDQFFMWRMNQITTKTLISNDSNSKSLFSFRANGELKDNISNKTVNYIAKSSSEQIFTRVFDLIKLRMLNEAKAELMKMFLPIFSLDKFIPNNKSSCEPFNIRGFWIGPYGVDTFPDGQHNFDDNSKLLYNISEDDPGVITKIKLRNGSIIDSMQIFYEDGRIGRIGDGKGGRECAISDLDEFSKYIIAVNLKFGRGLLCGIEFIFSDGKTTGTLGDHPNACKIIEEIRIGPFGNHNEFRLSGIIGGGGKIIGNDHGENVAHIAFYFQYVQDI
;
A
#
# COMPACT_ATOMS: atom_id res chain seq x y z
N MET A 1 6.02 5.97 -8.82
CA MET A 1 6.85 4.91 -9.44
C MET A 1 6.33 3.48 -9.18
N TYR A 2 5.32 3.24 -8.34
CA TYR A 2 4.87 1.88 -7.94
C TYR A 2 3.62 1.35 -8.67
N LEU A 3 2.99 2.13 -9.57
CA LEU A 3 1.61 1.87 -9.99
C LEU A 3 1.45 0.73 -11.02
N TRP A 4 2.45 0.44 -11.87
CA TRP A 4 2.43 -0.70 -12.81
C TRP A 4 2.51 -2.04 -12.07
N ASP A 5 3.40 -2.18 -11.08
CA ASP A 5 3.52 -3.43 -10.30
C ASP A 5 2.22 -3.74 -9.60
N GLU A 6 1.62 -2.72 -8.99
CA GLU A 6 0.37 -2.90 -8.25
C GLU A 6 -0.79 -3.23 -9.18
N ARG A 7 -1.01 -2.46 -10.25
CA ARG A 7 -2.11 -2.71 -11.21
C ARG A 7 -1.97 -4.06 -11.91
N MET A 8 -0.75 -4.46 -12.27
CA MET A 8 -0.48 -5.75 -12.90
C MET A 8 -0.71 -6.90 -11.91
N LYS A 9 -0.17 -6.80 -10.68
CA LYS A 9 -0.39 -7.79 -9.62
C LYS A 9 -1.88 -7.93 -9.27
N ASP A 10 -2.61 -6.83 -9.18
CA ASP A 10 -4.05 -6.84 -8.90
C ASP A 10 -4.82 -7.55 -10.02
N PHE A 11 -4.52 -7.25 -11.28
CA PHE A 11 -5.17 -7.92 -12.41
C PHE A 11 -4.87 -9.43 -12.44
N ILE A 12 -3.60 -9.82 -12.28
CA ILE A 12 -3.20 -11.24 -12.26
C ILE A 12 -3.85 -11.98 -11.09
N SER A 13 -3.93 -11.38 -9.90
CA SER A 13 -4.65 -11.96 -8.77
C SER A 13 -6.13 -12.19 -9.09
N ILE A 14 -6.80 -11.24 -9.75
CA ILE A 14 -8.21 -11.37 -10.16
C ILE A 14 -8.39 -12.44 -11.23
N LEU A 15 -7.45 -12.53 -12.19
CA LEU A 15 -7.42 -13.58 -13.22
C LEU A 15 -7.34 -14.97 -12.59
N GLN A 16 -6.38 -15.16 -11.68
CA GLN A 16 -6.18 -16.40 -10.92
C GLN A 16 -7.45 -16.78 -10.15
N CYS A 17 -8.04 -15.83 -9.41
CA CYS A 17 -9.29 -16.04 -8.69
C CYS A 17 -10.48 -16.43 -9.61
N LYS A 18 -10.55 -15.91 -10.83
CA LYS A 18 -11.62 -16.24 -11.79
C LYS A 18 -11.39 -17.60 -12.45
N HIS A 19 -10.15 -17.92 -12.81
CA HIS A 19 -9.76 -19.24 -13.32
C HIS A 19 -10.10 -20.33 -12.29
N ALA A 20 -9.71 -20.11 -11.05
CA ALA A 20 -9.82 -21.14 -10.04
C ALA A 20 -11.30 -21.37 -9.58
N LYS A 21 -12.18 -20.35 -9.69
CA LYS A 21 -13.65 -20.56 -9.64
C LYS A 21 -14.17 -21.51 -10.73
N GLU A 22 -13.62 -21.44 -11.95
CA GLU A 22 -13.99 -22.28 -13.08
C GLU A 22 -13.45 -23.72 -12.90
N GLU A 23 -12.25 -23.85 -12.34
CA GLU A 23 -11.61 -25.13 -12.00
C GLU A 23 -12.34 -25.90 -10.89
N ILE A 24 -12.73 -25.23 -9.80
CA ILE A 24 -13.54 -25.84 -8.72
C ILE A 24 -14.85 -26.41 -9.30
N ALA A 25 -15.46 -25.74 -10.29
CA ALA A 25 -16.67 -26.25 -10.96
C ALA A 25 -16.40 -27.48 -11.83
N GLY A 26 -15.21 -27.59 -12.42
CA GLY A 26 -14.79 -28.71 -13.25
C GLY A 26 -14.37 -29.96 -12.47
N THR A 27 -14.08 -29.85 -11.17
CA THR A 27 -13.67 -30.97 -10.30
C THR A 27 -14.84 -31.68 -9.61
N GLN A 28 -16.07 -31.18 -9.77
CA GLN A 28 -17.26 -31.79 -9.18
C GLN A 28 -17.66 -33.06 -9.96
N ASN A 29 -17.82 -34.17 -9.25
CA ASN A 29 -18.31 -35.42 -9.83
C ASN A 29 -19.76 -35.31 -10.29
N ASN A 30 -20.18 -36.21 -11.18
CA ASN A 30 -21.57 -36.27 -11.66
C ASN A 30 -22.59 -36.49 -10.53
N ASP A 31 -22.20 -37.16 -9.45
CA ASP A 31 -23.01 -37.39 -8.25
C ASP A 31 -23.07 -36.17 -7.31
N GLY A 32 -22.33 -35.10 -7.60
CA GLY A 32 -22.26 -33.88 -6.80
C GLY A 32 -21.12 -33.83 -5.78
N SER A 33 -20.38 -34.93 -5.60
CA SER A 33 -19.30 -35.06 -4.61
C SER A 33 -17.96 -34.49 -5.08
N PHE A 34 -17.02 -34.34 -4.14
CA PHE A 34 -15.62 -33.99 -4.39
C PHE A 34 -14.71 -35.08 -3.82
N ASP A 35 -14.00 -35.81 -4.67
CA ASP A 35 -13.07 -36.87 -4.24
C ASP A 35 -11.82 -36.29 -3.55
N ILE A 36 -11.35 -35.14 -4.04
CA ILE A 36 -10.22 -34.38 -3.50
C ILE A 36 -10.66 -32.93 -3.24
N LEU A 37 -10.00 -32.28 -2.28
CA LEU A 37 -10.10 -30.82 -2.16
C LEU A 37 -9.53 -30.19 -3.43
N PRO A 38 -10.25 -29.26 -4.09
CA PRO A 38 -9.68 -28.47 -5.17
C PRO A 38 -8.37 -27.79 -4.72
N GLY A 39 -7.33 -27.80 -5.57
CA GLY A 39 -6.00 -27.28 -5.23
C GLY A 39 -6.02 -25.85 -4.68
N GLN A 40 -6.89 -25.00 -5.22
CA GLN A 40 -7.08 -23.63 -4.72
C GLN A 40 -7.51 -23.56 -3.24
N ILE A 41 -8.32 -24.50 -2.74
CA ILE A 41 -8.77 -24.51 -1.34
C ILE A 41 -7.61 -24.88 -0.41
N ILE A 42 -6.72 -25.76 -0.87
CA ILE A 42 -5.51 -26.19 -0.17
C ILE A 42 -4.56 -25.00 -0.03
N ASP A 43 -4.34 -24.24 -1.12
CA ASP A 43 -3.41 -23.11 -1.15
C ASP A 43 -3.94 -21.88 -0.41
N GLU A 44 -5.21 -21.51 -0.60
CA GLU A 44 -5.76 -20.30 0.02
C GLU A 44 -5.88 -20.40 1.54
N LEU A 45 -6.13 -21.61 2.05
CA LEU A 45 -6.29 -21.90 3.47
C LEU A 45 -5.01 -22.45 4.12
N ALA A 46 -3.93 -22.64 3.34
CA ALA A 46 -2.67 -23.27 3.73
C ALA A 46 -2.91 -24.61 4.47
N ILE A 47 -3.51 -25.57 3.79
CA ILE A 47 -3.96 -26.84 4.35
C ILE A 47 -3.22 -27.97 3.65
N VAL A 48 -2.32 -28.66 4.35
CA VAL A 48 -1.55 -29.79 3.79
C VAL A 48 -2.43 -31.02 3.46
N ALA A 49 -3.57 -31.20 4.14
CA ALA A 49 -4.55 -32.27 3.89
C ALA A 49 -5.90 -31.97 4.56
N THR A 50 -6.98 -32.64 4.11
CA THR A 50 -8.34 -32.64 4.71
C THR A 50 -8.34 -32.88 6.22
N GLU A 51 -7.33 -33.60 6.73
CA GLU A 51 -7.09 -33.89 8.15
C GLU A 51 -6.87 -32.63 9.00
N ASN A 52 -6.40 -31.51 8.43
CA ASN A 52 -6.14 -30.26 9.17
C ASN A 52 -7.40 -29.43 9.52
N ILE A 53 -8.47 -29.47 8.71
CA ILE A 53 -9.76 -28.85 9.09
C ILE A 53 -10.61 -29.84 9.89
N SER A 54 -10.65 -31.11 9.49
CA SER A 54 -11.46 -32.10 10.20
C SER A 54 -11.00 -32.29 11.66
N SER A 55 -9.69 -32.21 11.95
CA SER A 55 -9.15 -32.27 13.32
C SER A 55 -9.43 -31.05 14.19
N SER A 56 -9.69 -29.87 13.60
CA SER A 56 -10.06 -28.67 14.36
C SER A 56 -11.56 -28.60 14.69
N ILE A 57 -12.37 -29.46 14.05
CA ILE A 57 -13.82 -29.54 14.27
C ILE A 57 -14.12 -30.45 15.47
N ARG A 58 -14.49 -29.85 16.60
CA ARG A 58 -14.88 -30.57 17.83
C ARG A 58 -16.38 -30.89 17.85
N ILE A 59 -16.81 -31.92 17.12
CA ILE A 59 -18.17 -32.46 17.21
C ILE A 59 -18.13 -33.79 17.97
N THR A 60 -18.93 -33.90 19.03
CA THR A 60 -18.98 -35.05 19.96
C THR A 60 -19.76 -36.26 19.43
N ASP A 61 -20.37 -36.15 18.24
CA ASP A 61 -21.13 -37.23 17.61
C ASP A 61 -20.19 -38.29 17.00
N ASP A 62 -20.33 -39.54 17.43
CA ASP A 62 -19.45 -40.63 16.97
C ASP A 62 -19.59 -40.95 15.48
N ARG A 63 -20.67 -40.52 14.82
CA ARG A 63 -20.83 -40.62 13.36
C ARG A 63 -19.84 -39.71 12.63
N VAL A 64 -19.51 -38.55 13.20
CA VAL A 64 -18.57 -37.57 12.62
C VAL A 64 -17.14 -38.11 12.61
N LYS A 65 -16.77 -38.89 13.63
CA LYS A 65 -15.46 -39.55 13.70
C LYS A 65 -15.25 -40.65 12.65
N LYS A 66 -16.33 -41.13 12.03
CA LYS A 66 -16.31 -42.20 11.01
C LYS A 66 -16.45 -41.67 9.57
N LEU A 67 -16.52 -40.35 9.39
CA LEU A 67 -16.63 -39.75 8.05
C LEU A 67 -15.33 -39.96 7.27
N ASN A 68 -15.49 -40.42 6.02
CA ASN A 68 -14.35 -40.61 5.12
C ASN A 68 -13.89 -39.27 4.51
N THR A 69 -12.71 -39.28 3.91
CA THR A 69 -12.07 -38.10 3.31
C THR A 69 -12.93 -37.45 2.22
N LYS A 70 -13.66 -38.25 1.43
CA LYS A 70 -14.56 -37.76 0.37
C LYS A 70 -15.72 -36.93 0.93
N VAL A 71 -16.31 -37.38 2.04
CA VAL A 71 -17.36 -36.63 2.74
C VAL A 71 -16.81 -35.33 3.32
N TRP A 72 -15.63 -35.37 3.94
CA TRP A 72 -14.97 -34.16 4.45
C TRP A 72 -14.58 -33.17 3.35
N ASN A 73 -14.03 -33.64 2.23
CA ASN A 73 -13.69 -32.81 1.07
C ASN A 73 -14.91 -32.08 0.53
N THR A 74 -16.04 -32.79 0.46
CA THR A 74 -17.31 -32.23 0.01
C THR A 74 -17.84 -31.19 1.01
N PHE A 75 -17.83 -31.46 2.32
CA PHE A 75 -18.24 -30.49 3.35
C PHE A 75 -17.37 -29.23 3.37
N ILE A 76 -16.04 -29.39 3.29
CA ILE A 76 -15.10 -28.26 3.31
C ILE A 76 -15.23 -27.42 2.04
N THR A 77 -15.40 -28.06 0.87
CA THR A 77 -15.60 -27.36 -0.40
C THR A 77 -16.90 -26.56 -0.39
N VAL A 78 -18.00 -27.13 0.11
CA VAL A 78 -19.28 -26.42 0.23
C VAL A 78 -19.17 -25.27 1.24
N ALA A 79 -18.55 -25.49 2.39
CA ALA A 79 -18.33 -24.44 3.39
C ALA A 79 -17.44 -23.30 2.85
N TYR A 80 -16.36 -23.63 2.15
CA TYR A 80 -15.50 -22.65 1.48
C TYR A 80 -16.29 -21.85 0.44
N CYS A 81 -17.10 -22.52 -0.36
CA CYS A 81 -17.98 -21.88 -1.35
C CYS A 81 -19.01 -20.96 -0.69
N ASN A 82 -19.59 -21.36 0.45
CA ASN A 82 -20.55 -20.54 1.19
C ASN A 82 -19.89 -19.29 1.80
N ILE A 83 -18.68 -19.41 2.33
CA ILE A 83 -17.98 -18.33 3.01
C ILE A 83 -17.23 -17.41 2.04
N VAL A 84 -16.43 -17.98 1.15
CA VAL A 84 -15.53 -17.24 0.25
C VAL A 84 -16.23 -16.86 -1.06
N LEU A 85 -17.09 -17.75 -1.58
CA LEU A 85 -17.82 -17.54 -2.83
C LEU A 85 -19.29 -17.15 -2.61
N GLY A 86 -19.74 -16.93 -1.37
CA GLY A 86 -21.15 -16.74 -1.00
C GLY A 86 -21.89 -15.62 -1.72
N LYS A 87 -21.17 -14.57 -2.18
CA LYS A 87 -21.76 -13.49 -3.01
C LYS A 87 -22.09 -13.91 -4.45
N HIS A 88 -21.67 -15.10 -4.87
CA HIS A 88 -21.95 -15.70 -6.17
C HIS A 88 -22.82 -16.95 -6.05
N LYS A 89 -23.59 -17.09 -4.97
CA LYS A 89 -24.50 -18.22 -4.71
C LYS A 89 -25.41 -18.53 -5.91
N SER A 90 -25.80 -17.53 -6.70
CA SER A 90 -26.60 -17.72 -7.92
C SER A 90 -25.89 -18.45 -9.06
N LYS A 91 -24.55 -18.39 -9.15
CA LYS A 91 -23.75 -19.05 -10.21
C LYS A 91 -23.24 -20.44 -9.82
N TRP A 92 -23.16 -20.72 -8.52
CA TRP A 92 -22.80 -22.04 -7.97
C TRP A 92 -24.03 -22.78 -7.41
N LYS A 93 -25.24 -22.23 -7.59
CA LYS A 93 -26.46 -22.77 -6.97
C LYS A 93 -26.69 -24.24 -7.31
N ALA A 94 -26.59 -24.58 -8.60
CA ALA A 94 -26.83 -25.95 -9.07
C ALA A 94 -25.76 -26.93 -8.55
N GLN A 95 -24.49 -26.54 -8.53
CA GLN A 95 -23.38 -27.34 -8.00
C GLN A 95 -23.50 -27.51 -6.48
N SER A 96 -23.85 -26.44 -5.76
CA SER A 96 -24.11 -26.47 -4.31
C SER A 96 -25.28 -27.37 -3.97
N GLU A 97 -26.38 -27.27 -4.72
CA GLU A 97 -27.58 -28.09 -4.50
C GLU A 97 -27.28 -29.58 -4.72
N LYS A 98 -26.49 -29.92 -5.75
CA LYS A 98 -26.00 -31.29 -5.98
C LYS A 98 -25.09 -31.77 -4.85
N ALA A 99 -24.14 -30.96 -4.40
CA ALA A 99 -23.24 -31.33 -3.32
C ALA A 99 -24.00 -31.51 -1.99
N CYS A 100 -24.94 -30.62 -1.67
CA CYS A 100 -25.78 -30.73 -0.49
C CYS A 100 -26.70 -31.94 -0.56
N ALA A 101 -27.31 -32.23 -1.72
CA ALA A 101 -28.13 -33.43 -1.92
C ALA A 101 -27.30 -34.71 -1.74
N TRP A 102 -26.07 -34.73 -2.23
CA TRP A 102 -25.15 -35.85 -2.03
C TRP A 102 -24.76 -36.02 -0.56
N LEU A 103 -24.38 -34.92 0.13
CA LEU A 103 -24.07 -34.94 1.57
C LEU A 103 -25.26 -35.44 2.41
N HIS A 104 -26.48 -35.05 2.02
CA HIS A 104 -27.70 -35.50 2.68
C HIS A 104 -27.88 -37.02 2.58
N ILE A 105 -27.55 -37.63 1.44
CA ILE A 105 -27.56 -39.08 1.27
C ILE A 105 -26.50 -39.76 2.15
N GLN A 106 -25.35 -39.13 2.37
CA GLN A 106 -24.26 -39.72 3.16
C GLN A 106 -24.50 -39.65 4.67
N ILE A 107 -25.16 -38.60 5.17
CA ILE A 107 -25.34 -38.38 6.61
C ILE A 107 -26.75 -38.80 7.07
N GLY A 108 -27.79 -38.52 6.27
CA GLY A 108 -29.18 -38.86 6.58
C GLY A 108 -29.75 -38.15 7.81
N ASP A 109 -29.11 -37.05 8.25
CA ASP A 109 -29.46 -36.30 9.45
C ASP A 109 -29.17 -34.81 9.21
N GLU A 110 -30.20 -34.10 8.79
CA GLU A 110 -30.15 -32.69 8.42
C GLU A 110 -29.62 -31.80 9.58
N LYS A 111 -29.91 -32.16 10.84
CA LYS A 111 -29.40 -31.41 12.00
C LYS A 111 -27.90 -31.61 12.17
N LEU A 112 -27.42 -32.84 11.96
CA LEU A 112 -26.00 -33.14 12.02
C LEU A 112 -25.23 -32.54 10.83
N GLU A 113 -25.79 -32.60 9.62
CA GLU A 113 -25.22 -31.99 8.41
C GLU A 113 -24.99 -30.49 8.58
N ASN A 114 -26.02 -29.77 9.03
CA ASN A 114 -25.93 -28.34 9.29
C ASN A 114 -24.89 -28.03 10.38
N LYS A 115 -24.79 -28.87 11.42
CA LYS A 115 -23.80 -28.71 12.49
C LYS A 115 -22.36 -28.94 12.00
N ILE A 116 -22.13 -29.92 11.13
CA ILE A 116 -20.82 -30.18 10.51
C ILE A 116 -20.47 -29.02 9.58
N LEU A 117 -21.41 -28.60 8.72
CA LEU A 117 -21.22 -27.51 7.79
C LEU A 117 -20.92 -26.19 8.49
N GLU A 118 -21.70 -25.82 9.52
CA GLU A 118 -21.43 -24.63 10.34
C GLU A 118 -20.06 -24.68 11.03
N SER A 119 -19.60 -25.87 11.42
CA SER A 119 -18.28 -26.04 12.05
C SER A 119 -17.14 -25.90 11.03
N CYS A 120 -17.30 -26.45 9.83
CA CYS A 120 -16.40 -26.21 8.70
C CYS A 120 -16.36 -24.73 8.33
N GLU A 121 -17.53 -24.08 8.24
CA GLU A 121 -17.66 -22.66 7.95
C GLU A 121 -16.97 -21.82 9.02
N LYS A 122 -17.15 -22.13 10.31
CA LYS A 122 -16.44 -21.46 11.40
C LYS A 122 -14.92 -21.63 11.31
N ALA A 123 -14.44 -22.84 11.05
CA ALA A 123 -13.00 -23.10 10.90
C ALA A 123 -12.40 -22.35 9.70
N ILE A 124 -13.14 -22.29 8.58
CA ILE A 124 -12.74 -21.52 7.38
C ILE A 124 -12.79 -20.02 7.69
N ILE A 125 -13.84 -19.53 8.33
CA ILE A 125 -13.96 -18.13 8.76
C ILE A 125 -12.79 -17.75 9.66
N GLU A 126 -12.43 -18.56 10.65
CA GLU A 126 -11.32 -18.30 11.57
C GLU A 126 -9.97 -18.21 10.82
N LYS A 127 -9.73 -19.10 9.86
CA LYS A 127 -8.57 -19.04 8.97
C LYS A 127 -8.59 -17.83 8.01
N VAL A 128 -9.75 -17.50 7.45
CA VAL A 128 -9.93 -16.39 6.48
C VAL A 128 -9.92 -15.02 7.17
N ILE A 129 -10.39 -14.92 8.42
CA ILE A 129 -10.37 -13.70 9.24
C ILE A 129 -8.95 -13.37 9.68
N ASN A 130 -8.15 -14.35 10.12
CA ASN A 130 -6.73 -14.15 10.42
C ASN A 130 -5.94 -13.60 9.21
N LYS A 131 -6.42 -13.84 7.97
CA LYS A 131 -5.85 -13.30 6.72
C LYS A 131 -6.42 -11.92 6.31
N ASN A 132 -7.63 -11.53 6.76
CA ASN A 132 -8.39 -10.37 6.22
C ASN A 132 -8.60 -9.18 7.18
N ILE A 133 -8.10 -9.21 8.41
CA ILE A 133 -8.13 -8.07 9.35
C ILE A 133 -7.42 -6.81 8.80
N LYS A 134 -6.73 -6.87 7.66
CA LYS A 134 -6.02 -5.76 7.04
C LYS A 134 -6.81 -4.85 6.07
N LYS A 135 -8.10 -5.05 5.76
CA LYS A 135 -8.73 -4.40 4.58
C LYS A 135 -10.13 -3.74 4.81
N GLU A 136 -10.17 -2.55 5.43
CA GLU A 136 -11.36 -1.74 5.84
C GLU A 136 -11.79 -0.42 5.08
N SER A 137 -11.11 0.22 4.11
CA SER A 137 -11.33 1.67 3.79
C SER A 137 -12.22 2.06 2.59
N PHE A 138 -13.08 1.17 2.11
CA PHE A 138 -14.03 1.43 1.00
C PHE A 138 -15.01 2.61 1.21
N TRP A 139 -15.00 3.26 2.37
CA TRP A 139 -16.03 4.18 2.82
C TRP A 139 -15.83 5.65 2.38
N SER A 140 -14.62 6.07 1.99
CA SER A 140 -14.33 7.51 1.87
C SER A 140 -14.55 8.13 0.47
N SER A 141 -14.52 7.34 -0.62
CA SER A 141 -14.48 7.88 -1.99
C SER A 141 -15.86 8.14 -2.59
N THR A 142 -16.88 7.35 -2.26
CA THR A 142 -18.24 7.49 -2.83
C THR A 142 -19.03 8.68 -2.25
N LEU A 143 -18.72 9.12 -1.03
CA LEU A 143 -19.44 10.19 -0.34
C LEU A 143 -18.95 11.62 -0.69
N LYS A 144 -17.72 11.76 -1.21
CA LYS A 144 -17.09 13.07 -1.49
C LYS A 144 -17.79 13.90 -2.58
N GLY A 145 -18.59 13.28 -3.44
CA GLY A 145 -19.35 13.97 -4.50
C GLY A 145 -20.80 14.33 -4.16
N VAL A 146 -21.35 13.89 -3.01
CA VAL A 146 -22.80 13.88 -2.73
C VAL A 146 -23.22 14.81 -1.56
N LEU A 147 -22.25 15.34 -0.80
CA LEU A 147 -22.48 16.11 0.43
C LEU A 147 -22.57 17.62 0.17
N LYS A 148 -23.45 18.30 0.91
CA LYS A 148 -23.67 19.75 0.82
C LYS A 148 -22.53 20.60 1.40
N TYR A 149 -21.68 20.03 2.25
CA TYR A 149 -20.64 20.71 3.02
C TYR A 149 -19.24 20.48 2.44
N LYS A 150 -18.28 21.36 2.77
CA LYS A 150 -16.90 21.25 2.28
C LYS A 150 -16.24 19.97 2.81
N SER A 151 -15.39 19.36 1.99
CA SER A 151 -14.64 18.10 2.29
C SER A 151 -13.92 18.13 3.64
N GLU A 152 -13.35 19.29 4.00
CA GLU A 152 -12.64 19.52 5.26
C GLU A 152 -13.55 19.42 6.50
N ASP A 153 -14.78 19.94 6.41
CA ASP A 153 -15.75 19.89 7.51
C ASP A 153 -16.26 18.46 7.73
N VAL A 154 -16.51 17.71 6.64
CA VAL A 154 -16.98 16.32 6.67
C VAL A 154 -15.93 15.39 7.29
N SER A 155 -14.67 15.53 6.88
CA SER A 155 -13.54 14.74 7.39
C SER A 155 -13.32 14.98 8.89
N ALA A 156 -13.32 16.25 9.32
CA ALA A 156 -13.17 16.59 10.74
C ALA A 156 -14.31 16.01 11.59
N THR A 157 -15.56 16.12 11.12
CA THR A 157 -16.72 15.56 11.81
C THR A 157 -16.66 14.03 11.91
N LEU A 158 -16.15 13.32 10.89
CA LEU A 158 -15.97 11.87 10.92
C LEU A 158 -14.97 11.45 12.00
N THR A 159 -13.83 12.13 12.07
CA THR A 159 -12.80 11.92 13.10
C THR A 159 -13.35 12.18 14.51
N ILE A 160 -14.16 13.22 14.68
CA ILE A 160 -14.84 13.54 15.94
C ILE A 160 -15.86 12.46 16.33
N LEU A 161 -16.67 11.96 15.39
CA LEU A 161 -17.63 10.89 15.64
C LEU A 161 -16.94 9.59 16.09
N GLN A 162 -15.79 9.27 15.52
CA GLN A 162 -14.99 8.10 15.87
C GLN A 162 -14.28 8.26 17.22
N SER A 163 -13.93 9.48 17.63
CA SER A 163 -13.22 9.73 18.89
C SER A 163 -14.15 9.76 20.11
N ILE A 164 -15.40 10.20 19.95
CA ILE A 164 -16.37 10.43 21.04
C ILE A 164 -17.02 9.15 21.58
N ASN A 165 -17.14 8.08 20.78
CA ASN A 165 -17.83 6.88 21.24
C ASN A 165 -16.92 5.94 22.06
N THR A 166 -17.39 5.57 23.24
CA THR A 166 -16.80 4.56 24.11
C THR A 166 -17.35 3.16 23.79
N LEU A 167 -16.64 2.11 24.18
CA LEU A 167 -17.10 0.71 24.05
C LEU A 167 -18.47 0.49 24.70
N GLU A 168 -18.76 1.23 25.77
CA GLU A 168 -20.01 1.19 26.51
C GLU A 168 -21.19 1.77 25.72
N THR A 169 -20.98 2.85 24.95
CA THR A 169 -21.99 3.40 24.04
C THR A 169 -22.35 2.40 22.93
N VAL A 170 -21.34 1.74 22.35
CA VAL A 170 -21.55 0.70 21.32
C VAL A 170 -22.36 -0.46 21.90
N LYS A 171 -21.99 -0.93 23.09
CA LYS A 171 -22.69 -2.00 23.79
C LYS A 171 -24.16 -1.64 24.08
N ASN A 172 -24.42 -0.42 24.57
CA ASN A 172 -25.78 0.05 24.81
C ASN A 172 -26.64 0.12 23.53
N ILE A 173 -26.06 0.48 22.38
CA ILE A 173 -26.80 0.48 21.11
C ILE A 173 -27.11 -0.96 20.67
N VAL A 174 -26.12 -1.85 20.81
CA VAL A 174 -26.23 -3.27 20.44
C VAL A 174 -27.24 -4.01 21.31
N ASP A 175 -27.26 -3.74 22.62
CA ASP A 175 -28.17 -4.36 23.59
C ASP A 175 -29.64 -3.95 23.37
N ASN A 176 -29.89 -2.87 22.64
CA ASN A 176 -31.24 -2.41 22.25
C ASN A 176 -31.78 -3.06 20.95
N GLN A 177 -31.07 -4.04 20.37
CA GLN A 177 -31.54 -4.77 19.20
C GLN A 177 -32.67 -5.76 19.56
N LYS A 178 -33.80 -5.69 18.83
CA LYS A 178 -34.94 -6.60 18.98
C LYS A 178 -34.64 -7.99 18.41
N ALA A 179 -35.45 -8.98 18.79
CA ALA A 179 -35.28 -10.38 18.36
C ALA A 179 -35.38 -10.59 16.83
N ASP A 180 -36.15 -9.75 16.13
CA ASP A 180 -36.28 -9.73 14.67
C ASP A 180 -35.07 -9.09 13.96
N GLY A 181 -34.13 -8.52 14.71
CA GLY A 181 -32.94 -7.84 14.20
C GLY A 181 -33.07 -6.33 14.05
N SER A 182 -34.26 -5.75 14.25
CA SER A 182 -34.48 -4.30 14.19
C SER A 182 -33.77 -3.57 15.34
N ILE A 183 -33.36 -2.32 15.12
CA ILE A 183 -32.68 -1.49 16.13
C ILE A 183 -33.42 -0.17 16.29
N ASN A 184 -33.86 0.13 17.52
CA ASN A 184 -34.48 1.41 17.83
C ASN A 184 -33.42 2.52 17.90
N LEU A 185 -33.80 3.75 17.53
CA LEU A 185 -32.90 4.89 17.63
C LEU A 185 -32.61 5.24 19.10
N ASN A 186 -31.39 4.94 19.56
CA ASN A 186 -30.98 5.19 20.94
C ASN A 186 -30.83 6.70 21.23
N LYS A 187 -31.12 7.13 22.47
CA LYS A 187 -31.00 8.52 22.92
C LYS A 187 -29.62 9.13 22.64
N THR A 188 -28.54 8.37 22.82
CA THR A 188 -27.17 8.83 22.51
C THR A 188 -26.99 9.13 21.03
N ILE A 189 -27.54 8.30 20.14
CA ILE A 189 -27.50 8.55 18.69
C ILE A 189 -28.32 9.80 18.38
N SER A 190 -29.55 9.87 18.91
CA SER A 190 -30.48 10.99 18.74
C SER A 190 -29.85 12.32 19.16
N ASP A 191 -29.21 12.37 20.33
CA ASP A 191 -28.53 13.55 20.84
C ASP A 191 -27.35 13.93 19.94
N GLN A 192 -26.62 12.95 19.42
CA GLN A 192 -25.45 13.19 18.57
C GLN A 192 -25.77 13.66 17.15
N ILE A 193 -26.89 13.23 16.56
CA ILE A 193 -27.30 13.61 15.20
C ILE A 193 -28.49 14.58 15.18
N ASN A 194 -28.98 15.03 16.35
CA ASN A 194 -30.13 15.94 16.48
C ASN A 194 -31.40 15.49 15.72
N ILE A 195 -31.62 14.17 15.65
CA ILE A 195 -32.84 13.56 15.09
C ILE A 195 -33.42 12.66 16.18
N SER A 196 -34.67 12.91 16.54
CA SER A 196 -35.43 12.06 17.46
C SER A 196 -36.28 11.06 16.69
N SER A 197 -36.63 9.97 17.36
CA SER A 197 -37.59 8.98 16.87
C SER A 197 -38.91 9.62 16.39
N ASP A 198 -39.36 10.70 17.03
CA ASP A 198 -40.63 11.37 16.72
C ASP A 198 -40.56 12.30 15.51
N ASN A 199 -39.38 12.82 15.18
CA ASN A 199 -39.19 13.77 14.07
C ASN A 199 -38.40 13.19 12.88
N ILE A 200 -38.16 11.87 12.88
CA ILE A 200 -37.36 11.18 11.86
C ILE A 200 -37.91 11.42 10.44
N GLN A 201 -39.23 11.29 10.24
CA GLN A 201 -39.86 11.41 8.92
C GLN A 201 -39.70 12.82 8.32
N SER A 202 -39.93 13.86 9.13
CA SER A 202 -39.78 15.26 8.72
C SER A 202 -38.32 15.63 8.50
N SER A 203 -37.41 15.09 9.33
CA SER A 203 -35.96 15.29 9.19
C SER A 203 -35.43 14.70 7.88
N ILE A 204 -35.91 13.52 7.48
CA ILE A 204 -35.48 12.83 6.24
C ILE A 204 -35.99 13.54 4.98
N GLN A 205 -37.22 14.07 5.00
CA GLN A 205 -37.83 14.71 3.82
C GLN A 205 -37.03 15.90 3.27
N ILE A 206 -36.22 16.55 4.11
CA ILE A 206 -35.33 17.67 3.74
C ILE A 206 -34.22 17.23 2.77
N TYR A 207 -33.88 15.94 2.73
CA TYR A 207 -32.74 15.39 1.98
C TYR A 207 -33.05 14.98 0.53
N GLY A 208 -34.26 15.24 0.03
CA GLY A 208 -34.62 14.94 -1.37
C GLY A 208 -34.59 13.44 -1.70
N VAL A 209 -34.99 12.60 -0.74
CA VAL A 209 -35.00 11.14 -0.87
C VAL A 209 -35.98 10.67 -1.96
N SER A 210 -35.70 9.52 -2.58
CA SER A 210 -36.55 8.96 -3.64
C SER A 210 -37.98 8.69 -3.16
N GLU A 211 -38.95 8.69 -4.09
CA GLU A 211 -40.36 8.38 -3.78
C GLU A 211 -40.56 7.00 -3.13
N LYS A 212 -39.63 6.07 -3.36
CA LYS A 212 -39.61 4.77 -2.69
C LYS A 212 -39.19 4.91 -1.22
N LEU A 213 -38.12 5.65 -0.94
CA LEU A 213 -37.62 5.89 0.42
C LEU A 213 -38.60 6.71 1.30
N LYS A 214 -39.41 7.59 0.70
CA LYS A 214 -40.45 8.38 1.42
C LYS A 214 -41.55 7.52 2.05
N LYS A 215 -41.78 6.33 1.49
CA LYS A 215 -42.87 5.41 1.91
C LYS A 215 -42.39 4.35 2.91
N ILE A 216 -41.10 4.35 3.26
CA ILE A 216 -40.51 3.41 4.21
C ILE A 216 -40.97 3.72 5.63
N SER A 217 -41.14 2.66 6.44
CA SER A 217 -41.59 2.75 7.82
C SER A 217 -40.54 3.37 8.75
N LYS A 218 -41.03 3.90 9.88
CA LYS A 218 -40.19 4.48 10.94
C LYS A 218 -39.14 3.49 11.46
N ASP A 219 -39.53 2.25 11.77
CA ASP A 219 -38.63 1.22 12.32
C ASP A 219 -37.47 0.86 11.38
N VAL A 220 -37.72 0.89 10.07
CA VAL A 220 -36.70 0.64 9.04
C VAL A 220 -35.69 1.78 8.99
N TRP A 221 -36.15 3.04 9.10
CA TRP A 221 -35.28 4.22 9.18
C TRP A 221 -34.46 4.26 10.48
N GLU A 222 -35.07 3.95 11.62
CA GLU A 222 -34.35 3.85 12.89
C GLU A 222 -33.26 2.78 12.84
N THR A 223 -33.58 1.62 12.25
CA THR A 223 -32.62 0.52 12.10
C THR A 223 -31.46 0.92 11.17
N ALA A 224 -31.76 1.57 10.04
CA ALA A 224 -30.75 2.00 9.08
C ALA A 224 -29.82 3.09 9.64
N LEU A 225 -30.37 4.10 10.33
CA LEU A 225 -29.58 5.15 10.99
C LEU A 225 -28.72 4.56 12.12
N SER A 226 -29.28 3.70 12.96
CA SER A 226 -28.53 3.08 14.06
C SER A 226 -27.41 2.18 13.56
N LEU A 227 -27.68 1.37 12.53
CA LEU A 227 -26.69 0.51 11.90
C LEU A 227 -25.55 1.32 11.26
N ARG A 228 -25.87 2.42 10.55
CA ARG A 228 -24.86 3.27 9.93
C ARG A 228 -24.06 4.05 10.95
N TYR A 229 -24.70 4.54 11.99
CA TYR A 229 -24.00 5.19 13.09
C TYR A 229 -23.00 4.23 13.77
N LEU A 230 -23.39 2.97 14.02
CA LEU A 230 -22.48 1.95 14.52
C LEU A 230 -21.31 1.68 13.56
N ALA A 231 -21.58 1.59 12.26
CA ALA A 231 -20.55 1.38 11.25
C ALA A 231 -19.54 2.55 11.16
N ILE A 232 -20.01 3.79 11.32
CA ILE A 232 -19.15 4.99 11.32
C ILE A 232 -18.27 5.05 12.57
N THR A 233 -18.83 4.66 13.71
CA THR A 233 -18.24 4.99 15.03
C THR A 233 -17.52 3.82 15.72
N SER A 234 -17.67 2.60 15.22
CA SER A 234 -17.01 1.44 15.82
C SER A 234 -15.54 1.33 15.41
N GLN A 235 -14.70 0.95 16.37
CA GLN A 235 -13.25 0.83 16.21
C GLN A 235 -12.82 -0.53 15.63
N SER A 236 -13.71 -1.54 15.66
CA SER A 236 -13.49 -2.81 14.98
C SER A 236 -14.82 -3.44 14.56
N ARG A 237 -14.84 -3.97 13.33
CA ARG A 237 -16.04 -4.61 12.76
C ARG A 237 -16.51 -5.84 13.56
N ASP A 238 -15.66 -6.43 14.39
CA ASP A 238 -15.97 -7.61 15.22
C ASP A 238 -16.82 -7.31 16.46
N GLN A 239 -16.84 -6.06 16.96
CA GLN A 239 -17.58 -5.72 18.19
C GLN A 239 -19.10 -5.87 18.07
N HIS A 240 -19.65 -5.80 16.86
CA HIS A 240 -21.09 -5.76 16.61
C HIS A 240 -21.48 -6.52 15.32
N LYS A 241 -20.58 -7.37 14.79
CA LYS A 241 -20.72 -8.06 13.51
C LYS A 241 -22.02 -8.86 13.38
N LEU A 242 -22.30 -9.68 14.40
CA LEU A 242 -23.50 -10.53 14.43
C LEU A 242 -24.78 -9.69 14.42
N GLN A 243 -24.77 -8.57 15.13
CA GLN A 243 -25.91 -7.67 15.25
C GLN A 243 -26.10 -6.82 13.98
N SER A 244 -25.01 -6.40 13.32
CA SER A 244 -25.07 -5.79 12.00
C SER A 244 -25.64 -6.74 10.95
N GLU A 245 -25.27 -8.03 10.99
CA GLU A 245 -25.83 -9.03 10.07
C GLU A 245 -27.33 -9.25 10.29
N LYS A 246 -27.78 -9.30 11.55
CA LYS A 246 -29.20 -9.38 11.90
C LYS A 246 -29.97 -8.14 11.42
N ALA A 247 -29.44 -6.94 11.66
CA ALA A 247 -30.06 -5.69 11.21
C ALA A 247 -30.15 -5.61 9.68
N LYS A 248 -29.11 -6.02 8.95
CA LYS A 248 -29.17 -6.09 7.48
C LYS A 248 -30.17 -7.13 6.98
N LYS A 249 -30.26 -8.29 7.62
CA LYS A 249 -31.27 -9.31 7.28
C LYS A 249 -32.68 -8.78 7.51
N TYR A 250 -32.93 -8.04 8.61
CA TYR A 250 -34.19 -7.36 8.86
C TYR A 250 -34.54 -6.38 7.73
N LEU A 251 -33.62 -5.47 7.37
CA LEU A 251 -33.84 -4.48 6.30
C LEU A 251 -34.14 -5.14 4.94
N ILE A 252 -33.40 -6.20 4.58
CA ILE A 252 -33.64 -6.96 3.34
C ILE A 252 -34.97 -7.71 3.39
N GLY A 253 -35.31 -8.30 4.54
CA GLY A 253 -36.57 -9.03 4.73
C GLY A 253 -37.80 -8.13 4.60
N ASP A 254 -37.73 -6.92 5.15
CA ASP A 254 -38.84 -5.96 5.13
C ASP A 254 -38.98 -5.28 3.75
N LEU A 255 -37.88 -4.76 3.19
CA LEU A 255 -37.91 -4.03 1.92
C LEU A 255 -38.00 -4.95 0.70
N LYS A 256 -37.51 -6.19 0.79
CA LYS A 256 -37.44 -7.19 -0.30
C LYS A 256 -36.78 -6.68 -1.59
N ASP A 257 -36.01 -5.61 -1.48
CA ASP A 257 -35.32 -4.93 -2.58
C ASP A 257 -33.92 -4.54 -2.08
N ILE A 258 -32.91 -5.27 -2.55
CA ILE A 258 -31.51 -5.10 -2.13
C ILE A 258 -30.95 -3.75 -2.58
N GLU A 259 -31.35 -3.26 -3.75
CA GLU A 259 -30.90 -1.96 -4.26
C GLU A 259 -31.48 -0.83 -3.39
N LEU A 260 -32.74 -0.95 -2.98
CA LEU A 260 -33.39 0.00 -2.08
C LEU A 260 -32.78 -0.01 -0.67
N VAL A 261 -32.35 -1.18 -0.16
CA VAL A 261 -31.62 -1.28 1.13
C VAL A 261 -30.29 -0.54 1.06
N GLU A 262 -29.53 -0.68 -0.04
CA GLU A 262 -28.27 0.03 -0.20
C GLU A 262 -28.49 1.55 -0.38
N GLU A 263 -29.53 1.96 -1.11
CA GLU A 263 -29.94 3.37 -1.24
C GLU A 263 -30.31 3.97 0.12
N LEU A 264 -31.13 3.26 0.91
CA LEU A 264 -31.53 3.63 2.27
C LEU A 264 -30.29 3.81 3.15
N LEU A 265 -29.43 2.81 3.17
CA LEU A 265 -28.25 2.79 4.01
C LEU A 265 -27.24 3.88 3.63
N THR A 266 -27.07 4.19 2.35
CA THR A 266 -26.23 5.31 1.89
C THR A 266 -26.83 6.66 2.28
N THR A 267 -28.16 6.77 2.20
CA THR A 267 -28.91 7.98 2.58
C THR A 267 -28.83 8.23 4.08
N SER A 268 -29.00 7.19 4.91
CA SER A 268 -28.85 7.27 6.37
C SER A 268 -27.46 7.77 6.77
N GLU A 269 -26.42 7.31 6.09
CA GLU A 269 -25.04 7.76 6.32
C GLU A 269 -24.85 9.24 5.98
N LYS A 270 -25.38 9.68 4.84
CA LYS A 270 -25.41 11.11 4.48
C LYS A 270 -26.12 11.96 5.55
N ILE A 271 -27.26 11.51 6.05
CA ILE A 271 -28.03 12.23 7.07
C ILE A 271 -27.22 12.39 8.36
N ILE A 272 -26.58 11.31 8.83
CA ILE A 272 -25.77 11.32 10.07
C ILE A 272 -24.65 12.35 9.96
N ILE A 273 -23.92 12.36 8.84
CA ILE A 273 -22.80 13.27 8.62
C ILE A 273 -23.29 14.72 8.53
N GLU A 274 -24.29 15.02 7.69
CA GLU A 274 -24.75 16.39 7.49
C GLU A 274 -25.39 17.00 8.74
N GLN A 275 -26.17 16.22 9.51
CA GLN A 275 -26.73 16.71 10.76
C GLN A 275 -25.65 16.94 11.82
N ARG A 276 -24.63 16.08 11.87
CA ARG A 276 -23.55 16.28 12.83
C ARG A 276 -22.75 17.54 12.52
N VAL A 277 -22.43 17.78 11.26
CA VAL A 277 -21.79 19.03 10.80
C VAL A 277 -22.65 20.24 11.18
N LYS A 278 -23.97 20.15 11.00
CA LYS A 278 -24.90 21.21 11.39
C LYS A 278 -24.85 21.48 12.89
N LYS A 279 -24.93 20.43 13.73
CA LYS A 279 -24.87 20.55 15.18
C LYS A 279 -23.53 21.15 15.65
N GLU A 280 -22.42 20.71 15.06
CA GLU A 280 -21.09 21.24 15.39
C GLU A 280 -20.98 22.74 15.09
N ASN A 281 -21.56 23.21 13.99
CA ASN A 281 -21.64 24.64 13.69
C ASN A 281 -22.46 25.41 14.73
N GLU A 282 -23.60 24.85 15.18
CA GLU A 282 -24.45 25.46 16.20
C GLU A 282 -23.74 25.56 17.57
N ASP A 283 -23.06 24.48 17.98
CA ASP A 283 -22.28 24.43 19.23
C ASP A 283 -21.08 25.40 19.18
N ALA A 284 -20.38 25.47 18.05
CA ALA A 284 -19.30 26.42 17.83
C ALA A 284 -19.82 27.86 17.88
N MET A 285 -20.97 28.16 17.26
CA MET A 285 -21.59 29.48 17.33
C MET A 285 -22.01 29.87 18.76
N ALA A 286 -22.50 28.93 19.57
CA ALA A 286 -22.82 29.18 20.98
C ALA A 286 -21.55 29.53 21.77
N THR A 287 -20.45 28.80 21.52
CA THR A 287 -19.14 29.04 22.14
C THR A 287 -18.56 30.40 21.74
N VAL A 288 -18.66 30.77 20.46
CA VAL A 288 -18.21 32.06 19.93
C VAL A 288 -18.95 33.22 20.63
N LYS A 289 -20.27 33.11 20.85
CA LYS A 289 -21.06 34.16 21.51
C LYS A 289 -20.60 34.53 22.92
N THR A 290 -19.89 33.63 23.59
CA THR A 290 -19.37 33.83 24.95
C THR A 290 -17.85 33.84 25.01
N SER A 291 -17.15 33.93 23.87
CA SER A 291 -15.69 33.78 23.83
C SER A 291 -14.92 35.01 24.34
N THR A 292 -15.57 36.17 24.40
CA THR A 292 -14.96 37.44 24.81
C THR A 292 -15.54 37.90 26.15
N THR A 293 -14.66 38.11 27.14
CA THR A 293 -15.06 38.65 28.45
C THR A 293 -15.39 40.14 28.39
N THR A 294 -16.20 40.61 29.32
CA THR A 294 -16.59 42.03 29.44
C THR A 294 -15.36 42.95 29.56
N GLU A 295 -14.33 42.54 30.29
CA GLU A 295 -13.10 43.31 30.53
C GLU A 295 -12.28 43.47 29.25
N LYS A 296 -12.12 42.39 28.47
CA LYS A 296 -11.44 42.44 27.16
C LYS A 296 -12.24 43.27 26.15
N ALA A 297 -13.57 43.19 26.19
CA ALA A 297 -14.41 44.04 25.37
C ALA A 297 -14.21 45.54 25.69
N LYS A 298 -14.07 45.89 26.98
CA LYS A 298 -13.75 47.27 27.41
C LYS A 298 -12.36 47.73 26.95
N GLU A 299 -11.36 46.85 27.03
CA GLU A 299 -10.02 47.12 26.50
C GLU A 299 -10.06 47.43 25.00
N ILE A 300 -10.81 46.65 24.21
CA ILE A 300 -10.94 46.81 22.75
C ILE A 300 -11.53 48.19 22.40
N VAL A 301 -12.56 48.65 23.13
CA VAL A 301 -13.22 49.95 22.88
C VAL A 301 -12.52 51.15 23.52
N SER A 302 -11.48 50.94 24.34
CA SER A 302 -10.73 52.03 24.99
C SER A 302 -10.05 52.97 23.97
N SER A 303 -9.76 52.45 22.78
CA SER A 303 -9.14 53.17 21.67
C SER A 303 -10.09 54.05 20.85
N GLN A 304 -11.37 54.17 21.25
CA GLN A 304 -12.37 54.97 20.55
C GLN A 304 -12.04 56.46 20.56
N LYS A 305 -12.04 57.07 19.37
CA LYS A 305 -11.77 58.50 19.19
C LYS A 305 -13.01 59.37 19.47
N GLU A 306 -12.82 60.69 19.53
CA GLU A 306 -13.90 61.65 19.75
C GLU A 306 -14.99 61.56 18.67
N ASP A 307 -14.59 61.35 17.41
CA ASP A 307 -15.47 61.15 16.25
C ASP A 307 -16.28 59.84 16.30
N GLY A 308 -16.00 58.94 17.25
CA GLY A 308 -16.64 57.65 17.42
C GLY A 308 -15.99 56.50 16.65
N SER A 309 -14.98 56.78 15.80
CA SER A 309 -14.23 55.76 15.08
C SER A 309 -13.37 54.90 16.01
N LEU A 310 -13.17 53.64 15.63
CA LEU A 310 -12.38 52.67 16.37
C LEU A 310 -11.17 52.21 15.52
N LYS A 311 -10.00 52.10 16.17
CA LYS A 311 -8.80 51.54 15.55
C LYS A 311 -8.72 50.05 15.91
N LEU A 312 -8.52 49.18 14.92
CA LEU A 312 -8.41 47.73 15.13
C LEU A 312 -7.24 47.41 16.08
N PRO A 313 -7.50 46.86 17.29
CA PRO A 313 -6.45 46.50 18.23
C PRO A 313 -5.99 45.06 17.98
N ASP A 314 -4.74 44.77 18.33
CA ASP A 314 -4.14 43.43 18.19
C ASP A 314 -4.89 42.36 18.99
N ALA A 315 -5.66 42.76 20.01
CA ALA A 315 -6.53 41.87 20.76
C ALA A 315 -7.58 41.18 19.87
N VAL A 316 -8.12 41.86 18.85
CA VAL A 316 -9.15 41.31 17.95
C VAL A 316 -8.54 40.31 16.96
N SER A 317 -7.38 40.61 16.38
CA SER A 317 -6.67 39.67 15.49
C SER A 317 -6.21 38.42 16.24
N LYS A 318 -5.63 38.57 17.43
CA LYS A 318 -5.27 37.43 18.30
C LYS A 318 -6.49 36.60 18.72
N ALA A 319 -7.62 37.25 19.04
CA ALA A 319 -8.85 36.55 19.39
C ALA A 319 -9.38 35.68 18.22
N LEU A 320 -9.13 36.10 16.97
CA LEU A 320 -9.52 35.38 15.76
C LEU A 320 -8.40 34.51 15.13
N ASP A 321 -7.27 34.31 15.83
CA ASP A 321 -6.11 33.50 15.38
C ASP A 321 -5.36 34.05 14.16
N PHE A 322 -5.18 35.38 14.10
CA PHE A 322 -4.39 36.06 13.07
C PHE A 322 -3.10 36.66 13.65
N GLU A 323 -2.00 36.51 12.90
CA GLU A 323 -0.67 37.04 13.27
C GLU A 323 -0.63 38.57 13.28
N SER A 324 -1.50 39.23 12.49
CA SER A 324 -1.57 40.68 12.40
C SER A 324 -2.95 41.19 12.00
N ASN A 325 -3.22 42.46 12.33
CA ASN A 325 -4.44 43.16 11.90
C ASN A 325 -4.55 43.26 10.38
N GLU A 326 -3.43 43.35 9.66
CA GLU A 326 -3.42 43.40 8.20
C GLU A 326 -3.88 42.08 7.57
N SER A 327 -3.47 40.95 8.16
CA SER A 327 -3.90 39.61 7.73
C SER A 327 -5.41 39.39 7.94
N LEU A 328 -5.93 39.84 9.09
CA LEU A 328 -7.37 39.82 9.38
C LEU A 328 -8.16 40.66 8.37
N VAL A 329 -7.73 41.91 8.13
CA VAL A 329 -8.39 42.82 7.18
C VAL A 329 -8.34 42.27 5.75
N SER A 330 -7.21 41.70 5.33
CA SER A 330 -7.07 41.07 4.01
C SER A 330 -8.03 39.88 3.85
N SER A 331 -8.16 39.04 4.87
CA SER A 331 -9.06 37.89 4.88
C SER A 331 -10.53 38.32 4.78
N ILE A 332 -10.92 39.37 5.51
CA ILE A 332 -12.27 39.94 5.43
C ILE A 332 -12.51 40.58 4.06
N LYS A 333 -11.55 41.32 3.49
CA LYS A 333 -11.68 41.86 2.12
C LYS A 333 -11.87 40.74 1.08
N THR A 334 -11.11 39.66 1.20
CA THR A 334 -11.25 38.47 0.35
C THR A 334 -12.63 37.84 0.50
N TYR A 335 -13.16 37.78 1.72
CA TYR A 335 -14.53 37.31 1.97
C TYR A 335 -15.58 38.13 1.22
N PHE A 336 -15.45 39.46 1.21
CA PHE A 336 -16.33 40.35 0.47
C PHE A 336 -16.25 40.09 -1.05
N ILE A 337 -15.04 39.91 -1.58
CA ILE A 337 -14.80 39.61 -3.01
C ILE A 337 -15.43 38.27 -3.41
N ASN A 338 -15.24 37.21 -2.60
CA ASN A 338 -15.80 35.89 -2.85
C ASN A 338 -17.34 35.86 -2.82
N LYS A 339 -17.97 36.84 -2.17
CA LYS A 339 -19.43 37.05 -2.15
C LYS A 339 -19.90 38.05 -3.23
N GLY A 340 -19.03 38.43 -4.16
CA GLY A 340 -19.34 39.28 -5.30
C GLY A 340 -19.48 40.78 -4.97
N THR A 341 -18.90 41.24 -3.85
CA THR A 341 -19.09 42.62 -3.35
C THR A 341 -17.78 43.32 -3.04
N LYS A 342 -17.70 44.64 -3.24
CA LYS A 342 -16.51 45.42 -2.87
C LYS A 342 -16.53 45.76 -1.39
N ALA A 343 -15.43 45.47 -0.70
CA ALA A 343 -15.22 45.95 0.67
C ALA A 343 -15.03 47.47 0.70
N PRO A 344 -15.34 48.16 1.81
CA PRO A 344 -15.04 49.58 1.95
C PRO A 344 -13.56 49.87 1.74
N GLU A 345 -13.25 50.85 0.90
CA GLU A 345 -11.86 51.30 0.66
C GLU A 345 -11.32 52.11 1.85
N ASN A 346 -12.22 52.77 2.61
CA ASN A 346 -11.86 53.51 3.81
C ASN A 346 -11.51 52.54 4.96
N LYS A 347 -10.23 52.52 5.33
CA LYS A 347 -9.68 51.69 6.41
C LYS A 347 -10.37 51.93 7.76
N LYS A 348 -10.65 53.18 8.15
CA LYS A 348 -11.30 53.49 9.44
C LYS A 348 -12.72 52.94 9.51
N LEU A 349 -13.42 52.98 8.38
CA LEU A 349 -14.79 52.49 8.24
C LEU A 349 -14.83 50.96 8.37
N LEU A 350 -13.92 50.27 7.69
CA LEU A 350 -13.79 48.81 7.77
C LEU A 350 -13.33 48.35 9.17
N ASP A 351 -12.32 49.00 9.76
CA ASP A 351 -11.83 48.70 11.11
C ASP A 351 -12.96 48.83 12.15
N THR A 352 -13.74 49.91 12.07
CA THR A 352 -14.88 50.14 12.96
C THR A 352 -15.98 49.09 12.78
N ALA A 353 -16.29 48.70 11.54
CA ALA A 353 -17.27 47.66 11.25
C ALA A 353 -16.84 46.27 11.77
N ILE A 354 -15.54 45.93 11.66
CA ILE A 354 -14.97 44.67 12.16
C ILE A 354 -15.10 44.57 13.67
N ILE A 355 -14.72 45.64 14.40
CA ILE A 355 -14.78 45.66 15.87
C ILE A 355 -16.23 45.56 16.36
N LEU A 356 -17.14 46.31 15.75
CA LEU A 356 -18.57 46.23 16.10
C LEU A 356 -19.14 44.83 15.88
N SER A 357 -18.81 44.21 14.74
CA SER A 357 -19.24 42.86 14.41
C SER A 357 -18.65 41.82 15.39
N PHE A 358 -17.36 41.96 15.72
CA PHE A 358 -16.70 41.12 16.72
C PHE A 358 -17.37 41.22 18.09
N LEU A 359 -17.61 42.43 18.60
CA LEU A 359 -18.24 42.61 19.91
C LEU A 359 -19.67 42.06 19.92
N ARG A 360 -20.50 42.42 18.92
CA ARG A 360 -21.89 41.94 18.82
C ARG A 360 -22.03 40.43 18.73
N LYS A 361 -21.00 39.74 18.22
CA LYS A 361 -21.04 38.28 18.01
C LYS A 361 -20.24 37.48 19.03
N THR A 362 -19.35 38.10 19.80
CA THR A 362 -18.45 37.39 20.73
C THR A 362 -18.60 37.78 22.19
N SER A 363 -19.33 38.85 22.49
CA SER A 363 -19.58 39.29 23.86
C SER A 363 -21.07 39.57 24.11
N SER A 364 -21.45 39.48 25.38
CA SER A 364 -22.76 39.93 25.86
C SER A 364 -22.72 41.44 26.03
N THR A 365 -22.92 42.20 24.96
CA THR A 365 -22.91 43.67 25.00
C THR A 365 -24.04 44.27 25.83
N ASP A 366 -25.08 43.49 26.13
CA ASP A 366 -26.27 43.92 26.89
C ASP A 366 -26.04 44.00 28.41
N THR A 367 -24.98 43.37 28.93
CA THR A 367 -24.69 43.30 30.37
C THR A 367 -23.83 44.46 30.88
N SER A 368 -23.41 45.40 30.04
CA SER A 368 -22.60 46.57 30.43
C SER A 368 -23.09 47.88 29.80
N PRO A 369 -23.59 48.84 30.60
CA PRO A 369 -24.04 50.15 30.10
C PRO A 369 -22.94 50.93 29.35
N GLU A 370 -21.70 50.82 29.82
CA GLU A 370 -20.52 51.47 29.24
C GLU A 370 -20.21 50.94 27.83
N LEU A 371 -20.24 49.62 27.62
CA LEU A 371 -20.04 49.02 26.29
C LEU A 371 -21.16 49.41 25.33
N LYS A 372 -22.40 49.46 25.83
CA LYS A 372 -23.57 49.87 25.05
C LYS A 372 -23.44 51.31 24.53
N GLU A 373 -22.95 52.22 25.36
CA GLU A 373 -22.69 53.61 24.97
C GLU A 373 -21.59 53.72 23.89
N LYS A 374 -20.47 53.00 24.08
CA LYS A 374 -19.34 52.99 23.13
C LYS A 374 -19.74 52.40 21.77
N VAL A 375 -20.51 51.31 21.77
CA VAL A 375 -21.07 50.68 20.56
C VAL A 375 -22.01 51.63 19.83
N ALA A 376 -22.92 52.30 20.54
CA ALA A 376 -23.83 53.30 19.95
C ALA A 376 -23.08 54.47 19.32
N LYS A 377 -21.98 54.92 19.93
CA LYS A 377 -21.13 55.99 19.38
C LYS A 377 -20.43 55.56 18.08
N ALA A 378 -19.95 54.32 17.99
CA ALA A 378 -19.35 53.78 16.78
C ALA A 378 -20.37 53.54 15.65
N GLU A 379 -21.60 53.12 15.98
CA GLU A 379 -22.70 53.04 15.01
C GLU A 379 -23.08 54.42 14.45
N LYS A 380 -23.11 55.45 15.31
CA LYS A 380 -23.34 56.83 14.90
C LYS A 380 -22.24 57.34 13.96
N TYR A 381 -20.98 56.97 14.19
CA TYR A 381 -19.88 57.25 13.26
C TYR A 381 -20.11 56.61 11.89
N LEU A 382 -20.41 55.30 11.84
CA LEU A 382 -20.71 54.62 10.57
C LEU A 382 -21.91 55.25 9.84
N LYS A 383 -22.91 55.76 10.58
CA LYS A 383 -24.07 56.45 10.02
C LYS A 383 -23.71 57.76 9.35
N THR A 384 -22.87 58.57 9.99
CA THR A 384 -22.38 59.84 9.43
C THR A 384 -21.55 59.60 8.16
N GLU A 385 -20.70 58.57 8.15
CA GLU A 385 -19.80 58.29 7.02
C GLU A 385 -20.50 57.64 5.80
N LEU A 386 -21.51 56.78 6.03
CA LEU A 386 -22.20 56.05 4.95
C LEU A 386 -23.45 56.76 4.42
N GLY A 387 -24.02 57.69 5.20
CA GLY A 387 -25.17 58.52 4.82
C GLY A 387 -26.50 57.77 4.60
N SER A 388 -26.57 56.47 4.91
CA SER A 388 -27.77 55.63 4.71
C SER A 388 -27.81 54.46 5.70
N ASP A 389 -28.96 54.30 6.36
CA ASP A 389 -29.19 53.21 7.33
C ASP A 389 -29.17 51.83 6.67
N GLU A 390 -29.66 51.71 5.42
CA GLU A 390 -29.58 50.48 4.61
C GLU A 390 -28.13 50.06 4.35
N LYS A 391 -27.23 51.00 4.01
CA LYS A 391 -25.81 50.70 3.75
C LYS A 391 -25.09 50.21 5.01
N ILE A 392 -25.43 50.76 6.18
CA ILE A 392 -24.88 50.31 7.47
C ILE A 392 -25.33 48.87 7.74
N LYS A 393 -26.64 48.59 7.60
CA LYS A 393 -27.20 47.25 7.83
C LYS A 393 -26.57 46.22 6.89
N GLU A 394 -26.35 46.56 5.63
CA GLU A 394 -25.69 45.68 4.67
C GLU A 394 -24.23 45.40 5.04
N LEU A 395 -23.45 46.44 5.37
CA LEU A 395 -22.06 46.32 5.77
C LEU A 395 -21.91 45.48 7.05
N LEU A 396 -22.70 45.78 8.08
CA LEU A 396 -22.65 45.05 9.35
C LEU A 396 -23.13 43.62 9.18
N LYS A 397 -24.16 43.34 8.36
CA LYS A 397 -24.59 41.96 8.09
C LYS A 397 -23.48 41.12 7.43
N LYS A 398 -22.76 41.70 6.46
CA LYS A 398 -21.65 41.01 5.78
C LYS A 398 -20.45 40.81 6.71
N THR A 399 -20.10 41.84 7.48
CA THR A 399 -18.98 41.80 8.41
C THR A 399 -19.28 40.87 9.60
N ASP A 400 -20.50 40.87 10.11
CA ASP A 400 -21.01 39.91 11.10
C ASP A 400 -20.83 38.47 10.61
N THR A 401 -21.23 38.20 9.37
CA THR A 401 -21.14 36.85 8.80
C THR A 401 -19.68 36.43 8.63
N ALA A 402 -18.82 37.33 8.14
CA ALA A 402 -17.39 37.08 8.00
C ALA A 402 -16.71 36.81 9.36
N VAL A 403 -17.03 37.60 10.40
CA VAL A 403 -16.45 37.42 11.73
C VAL A 403 -16.93 36.13 12.39
N VAL A 404 -18.21 35.76 12.23
CA VAL A 404 -18.74 34.48 12.72
C VAL A 404 -18.07 33.30 12.02
N ASP A 405 -17.89 33.34 10.70
CA ASP A 405 -17.21 32.27 9.95
C ASP A 405 -15.76 32.10 10.40
N LEU A 406 -15.03 33.20 10.59
CA LEU A 406 -13.64 33.17 11.07
C LEU A 406 -13.53 32.65 12.50
N ALA A 407 -14.40 33.10 13.41
CA ALA A 407 -14.43 32.63 14.78
C ALA A 407 -14.82 31.13 14.88
N THR A 408 -15.79 30.69 14.06
CA THR A 408 -16.21 29.29 13.98
C THR A 408 -15.08 28.41 13.45
N LYS A 409 -14.34 28.86 12.43
CA LYS A 409 -13.18 28.15 11.87
C LYS A 409 -12.11 27.90 12.95
N LYS A 410 -11.85 28.90 13.81
CA LYS A 410 -10.94 28.75 14.95
C LYS A 410 -11.44 27.71 15.95
N VAL A 411 -12.70 27.79 16.36
CA VAL A 411 -13.27 26.83 17.34
C VAL A 411 -13.20 25.40 16.79
N LYS A 412 -13.55 25.20 15.51
CA LYS A 412 -13.41 23.91 14.83
C LYS A 412 -11.97 23.39 14.80
N LYS A 413 -10.99 24.27 14.52
CA LYS A 413 -9.57 23.93 14.55
C LYS A 413 -9.16 23.41 15.94
N VAL A 414 -9.58 24.09 17.01
CA VAL A 414 -9.29 23.67 18.39
C VAL A 414 -9.98 22.35 18.76
N ILE A 415 -11.22 22.12 18.29
CA ILE A 415 -11.93 20.85 18.50
C ILE A 415 -11.21 19.71 17.76
N LYS A 416 -10.76 19.96 16.53
CA LYS A 416 -9.98 19.01 15.74
C LYS A 416 -8.66 18.65 16.42
N GLU A 417 -7.89 19.63 16.87
CA GLU A 417 -6.63 19.41 17.60
C GLU A 417 -6.84 18.56 18.86
N LYS A 418 -7.95 18.75 19.58
CA LYS A 418 -8.31 17.91 20.73
C LYS A 418 -8.69 16.48 20.33
N ALA A 419 -9.38 16.29 19.20
CA ALA A 419 -9.74 14.97 18.70
C ALA A 419 -8.50 14.20 18.21
N ASP A 420 -7.60 14.89 17.50
CA ASP A 420 -6.33 14.35 17.04
C ASP A 420 -5.45 13.96 18.24
N GLN A 421 -5.42 14.76 19.31
CA GLN A 421 -4.74 14.43 20.57
C GLN A 421 -5.27 13.14 21.22
N VAL A 422 -6.60 12.92 21.23
CA VAL A 422 -7.21 11.69 21.75
C VAL A 422 -6.86 10.47 20.89
N ILE A 423 -6.69 10.66 19.57
CA ILE A 423 -6.23 9.61 18.66
C ILE A 423 -4.76 9.27 18.93
N VAL A 424 -3.91 10.28 19.12
CA VAL A 424 -2.50 10.13 19.50
C VAL A 424 -2.35 9.36 20.80
N GLU A 425 -3.13 9.70 21.84
CA GLU A 425 -3.12 8.97 23.12
C GLU A 425 -3.52 7.49 22.98
N LYS A 426 -4.48 7.20 22.08
CA LYS A 426 -4.88 5.82 21.76
C LYS A 426 -3.83 5.08 20.93
N ILE A 427 -3.13 5.76 20.00
CA ILE A 427 -2.03 5.20 19.21
C ILE A 427 -0.88 4.81 20.14
N GLN A 428 -0.55 5.67 21.10
CA GLN A 428 0.49 5.41 22.10
C GLN A 428 0.13 4.21 23.00
N GLY A 429 -1.16 3.97 23.26
CA GLY A 429 -1.62 2.80 24.01
C GLY A 429 -1.47 1.45 23.30
N ALA A 430 -1.21 1.43 21.99
CA ALA A 430 -1.04 0.21 21.19
C ALA A 430 0.43 -0.20 20.95
N VAL A 431 1.37 0.58 21.49
CA VAL A 431 2.81 0.34 21.36
C VAL A 431 3.27 -0.74 22.34
N THR A 432 4.05 -1.71 21.86
CA THR A 432 4.59 -2.79 22.69
C THR A 432 5.97 -2.45 23.27
N GLU A 433 6.40 -3.09 24.36
CA GLU A 433 7.77 -2.91 24.88
C GLU A 433 8.86 -3.32 23.87
N LYS A 434 8.56 -4.29 22.99
CA LYS A 434 9.46 -4.68 21.91
C LYS A 434 9.65 -3.56 20.90
N ASP A 435 8.55 -2.88 20.55
CA ASP A 435 8.56 -1.74 19.63
C ASP A 435 9.38 -0.56 20.12
N ILE A 436 9.65 -0.56 21.41
CA ILE A 436 10.33 0.48 22.14
C ILE A 436 11.83 0.18 22.18
N THR A 437 12.21 -1.05 22.52
CA THR A 437 13.61 -1.47 22.61
C THR A 437 14.33 -1.37 21.26
N GLU A 438 13.67 -1.76 20.15
CA GLU A 438 14.26 -1.73 18.81
C GLU A 438 14.53 -0.31 18.27
N VAL A 439 13.84 0.72 18.78
CA VAL A 439 14.15 2.13 18.44
C VAL A 439 15.29 2.65 19.31
N ILE A 440 15.29 2.33 20.61
CA ILE A 440 16.32 2.80 21.56
C ILE A 440 17.70 2.28 21.19
N GLU A 441 17.82 1.01 20.80
CA GLU A 441 19.12 0.39 20.48
C GLU A 441 19.81 1.01 19.27
N THR A 442 19.10 1.84 18.48
CA THR A 442 19.66 2.54 17.33
C THR A 442 20.27 3.90 17.65
N GLN A 443 20.16 4.38 18.89
CA GLN A 443 20.77 5.64 19.32
C GLN A 443 22.28 5.48 19.54
N ASN A 444 23.08 6.34 18.90
CA ASN A 444 24.52 6.38 19.11
C ASN A 444 24.88 6.97 20.49
N ASN A 445 26.11 6.73 20.94
CA ASN A 445 26.62 7.29 22.21
C ASN A 445 26.61 8.83 22.28
N ASP A 446 26.66 9.51 21.13
CA ASP A 446 26.58 10.98 21.04
C ASP A 446 25.13 11.51 21.10
N GLY A 447 24.12 10.63 21.21
CA GLY A 447 22.70 10.97 21.24
C GLY A 447 22.03 11.02 19.87
N SER A 448 22.80 10.97 18.78
CA SER A 448 22.28 11.02 17.40
C SER A 448 21.78 9.67 16.89
N TYR A 449 21.07 9.69 15.76
CA TYR A 449 20.66 8.48 15.04
C TYR A 449 21.33 8.41 13.67
N LYS A 450 22.17 7.37 13.46
CA LYS A 450 22.86 7.18 12.17
C LYS A 450 21.92 6.69 11.07
N LYS A 451 20.92 5.89 11.43
CA LYS A 451 19.87 5.35 10.56
C LYS A 451 18.54 5.41 11.32
N ILE A 452 17.45 5.55 10.60
CA ILE A 452 16.10 5.33 11.15
C ILE A 452 15.95 3.82 11.41
N SER A 453 15.41 3.45 12.58
CA SER A 453 15.15 2.04 12.91
C SER A 453 14.27 1.38 11.85
N ASP A 454 14.58 0.14 11.48
CA ASP A 454 13.82 -0.61 10.45
C ASP A 454 12.35 -0.77 10.82
N GLN A 455 12.05 -0.76 12.12
CA GLN A 455 10.70 -0.75 12.65
C GLN A 455 9.94 0.56 12.35
N ILE A 456 10.61 1.72 12.40
CA ILE A 456 10.04 3.02 12.01
C ILE A 456 9.79 3.02 10.50
N THR A 457 10.75 2.54 9.72
CA THR A 457 10.63 2.37 8.26
C THR A 457 9.49 1.41 7.90
N GLU A 458 9.36 0.29 8.59
CA GLU A 458 8.30 -0.70 8.40
C GLU A 458 6.94 -0.15 8.83
N LYS A 459 6.85 0.57 9.94
CA LYS A 459 5.58 1.12 10.45
C LYS A 459 5.10 2.32 9.62
N LEU A 460 5.99 3.22 9.21
CA LEU A 460 5.64 4.38 8.37
C LEU A 460 5.60 4.04 6.87
N GLY A 461 6.23 2.94 6.42
CA GLY A 461 6.33 2.59 4.99
C GLY A 461 7.24 3.54 4.22
N ILE A 462 8.20 4.17 4.90
CA ILE A 462 9.08 5.18 4.34
C ILE A 462 10.44 4.53 4.11
N THR A 463 10.76 4.21 2.85
CA THR A 463 12.05 3.61 2.49
C THR A 463 13.15 4.65 2.30
N ILE A 464 12.84 5.95 2.18
CA ILE A 464 13.83 7.00 1.90
C ILE A 464 13.50 8.29 2.68
N ILE A 465 14.51 8.84 3.37
CA ILE A 465 14.50 10.13 4.10
C ILE A 465 14.00 11.28 3.23
N GLU A 466 14.27 11.21 1.91
CA GLU A 466 13.84 12.18 0.89
C GLU A 466 12.34 12.42 0.88
N ASN A 467 11.50 11.45 1.27
CA ASN A 467 10.04 11.64 1.27
C ASN A 467 9.57 12.59 2.38
N ILE A 468 10.15 12.52 3.59
CA ILE A 468 9.79 13.42 4.69
C ILE A 468 10.48 14.76 4.50
N SER A 469 11.78 14.77 4.17
CA SER A 469 12.53 16.02 4.02
C SER A 469 12.03 16.88 2.84
N SER A 470 11.60 16.27 1.73
CA SER A 470 10.97 16.99 0.60
C SER A 470 9.58 17.53 0.91
N SER A 471 8.87 16.92 1.87
CA SER A 471 7.55 17.35 2.33
C SER A 471 7.62 18.54 3.32
N ILE A 472 8.80 18.84 3.86
CA ILE A 472 9.01 19.93 4.82
C ILE A 472 9.44 21.20 4.08
N HIS A 473 8.52 22.14 3.92
CA HIS A 473 8.78 23.42 3.27
C HIS A 473 9.27 24.49 4.26
N ILE A 474 10.56 24.45 4.60
CA ILE A 474 11.21 25.49 5.42
C ILE A 474 12.17 26.29 4.54
N ILE A 475 11.98 27.61 4.50
CA ILE A 475 12.67 28.56 3.61
C ILE A 475 14.13 28.84 4.08
N ASP A 476 14.50 28.42 5.29
CA ASP A 476 15.85 28.62 5.83
C ASP A 476 16.88 27.78 5.05
N GLU A 477 17.88 28.45 4.47
CA GLU A 477 18.89 27.84 3.59
C GLU A 477 19.75 26.79 4.33
N ARG A 478 19.86 26.88 5.66
CA ARG A 478 20.60 25.91 6.48
C ARG A 478 19.94 24.54 6.45
N VAL A 479 18.61 24.49 6.39
CA VAL A 479 17.84 23.23 6.38
C VAL A 479 18.10 22.42 5.10
N ARG A 480 18.38 23.10 3.98
CA ARG A 480 18.76 22.44 2.70
C ARG A 480 20.16 21.83 2.73
N LYS A 481 21.00 22.21 3.68
CA LYS A 481 22.39 21.72 3.84
C LYS A 481 22.51 20.64 4.92
N PHE A 482 21.41 20.25 5.56
CA PHE A 482 21.40 19.20 6.58
C PHE A 482 21.73 17.84 5.98
N ASP A 483 22.63 17.12 6.65
CA ASP A 483 22.99 15.76 6.27
C ASP A 483 21.92 14.74 6.70
N THR A 484 22.10 13.50 6.25
CA THR A 484 21.18 12.40 6.58
C THR A 484 21.15 12.07 8.06
N LYS A 485 22.23 12.32 8.82
CA LYS A 485 22.31 12.04 10.26
C LYS A 485 21.45 13.03 11.06
N VAL A 486 21.45 14.30 10.68
CA VAL A 486 20.57 15.34 11.23
C VAL A 486 19.11 15.01 10.95
N TRP A 487 18.78 14.65 9.71
CA TRP A 487 17.40 14.26 9.34
C TRP A 487 16.92 12.99 10.05
N ASN A 488 17.75 11.97 10.15
CA ASN A 488 17.43 10.74 10.88
C ASN A 488 17.12 11.03 12.34
N THR A 489 17.87 11.95 12.94
CA THR A 489 17.67 12.36 14.34
C THR A 489 16.35 13.13 14.51
N PHE A 490 16.02 14.08 13.62
CA PHE A 490 14.72 14.77 13.65
C PHE A 490 13.53 13.83 13.46
N ILE A 491 13.59 12.93 12.48
CA ILE A 491 12.50 12.00 12.16
C ILE A 491 12.29 11.02 13.32
N THR A 492 13.37 10.53 13.93
CA THR A 492 13.29 9.59 15.06
C THR A 492 12.71 10.28 16.29
N ILE A 493 13.13 11.51 16.62
CA ILE A 493 12.52 12.27 17.73
C ILE A 493 11.04 12.51 17.47
N ALA A 494 10.67 12.94 16.26
CA ALA A 494 9.28 13.20 15.91
C ALA A 494 8.41 11.94 16.00
N TYR A 495 8.94 10.79 15.58
CA TYR A 495 8.29 9.49 15.75
C TYR A 495 8.14 9.11 17.23
N CYS A 496 9.19 9.28 18.04
CA CYS A 496 9.15 9.02 19.47
C CYS A 496 8.12 9.91 20.18
N ASN A 497 8.03 11.18 19.80
CA ASN A 497 7.08 12.15 20.36
C ASN A 497 5.63 11.79 20.02
N LYS A 498 5.34 11.48 18.76
CA LYS A 498 3.95 11.31 18.28
C LYS A 498 3.44 9.88 18.39
N VAL A 499 4.30 8.88 18.18
CA VAL A 499 3.88 7.47 18.11
C VAL A 499 4.20 6.72 19.40
N LEU A 500 5.37 6.91 20.00
CA LEU A 500 5.83 6.11 21.15
C LEU A 500 5.54 6.73 22.53
N GLY A 501 5.33 8.04 22.62
CA GLY A 501 4.67 8.72 23.75
C GLY A 501 5.46 8.90 25.06
N LYS A 502 6.60 8.24 25.32
CA LYS A 502 7.37 8.41 26.58
C LYS A 502 8.89 8.16 26.45
N TRP A 503 9.71 9.20 26.17
CA TRP A 503 11.16 9.02 25.93
C TRP A 503 12.05 10.18 26.41
N ILE A 504 11.84 10.68 27.62
CA ILE A 504 12.51 11.91 28.12
C ILE A 504 14.04 11.84 27.98
N VAL A 505 14.69 10.78 28.48
CA VAL A 505 16.16 10.71 28.54
C VAL A 505 16.83 10.62 27.16
N GLN A 506 16.31 9.78 26.26
CA GLN A 506 16.87 9.61 24.91
C GLN A 506 16.54 10.81 24.00
N ILE A 507 15.34 11.41 24.14
CA ILE A 507 14.97 12.63 23.44
C ILE A 507 15.84 13.80 23.90
N GLU A 508 16.11 13.93 25.20
CA GLU A 508 16.99 14.97 25.74
C GLU A 508 18.39 14.87 25.16
N LYS A 509 18.98 13.67 25.10
CA LYS A 509 20.30 13.45 24.47
C LYS A 509 20.29 13.80 22.98
N ALA A 510 19.25 13.39 22.26
CA ALA A 510 19.12 13.66 20.83
C ALA A 510 18.87 15.16 20.54
N ARG A 511 18.08 15.84 21.39
CA ARG A 511 17.86 17.29 21.32
C ARG A 511 19.14 18.06 21.65
N ALA A 512 19.88 17.65 22.68
CA ALA A 512 21.17 18.27 23.00
C ALA A 512 22.17 18.14 21.84
N TRP A 513 22.19 16.98 21.17
CA TRP A 513 23.01 16.79 19.97
C TRP A 513 22.56 17.68 18.81
N LEU A 514 21.26 17.75 18.50
CA LEU A 514 20.72 18.63 17.44
C LEU A 514 21.00 20.11 17.73
N HIS A 515 20.87 20.52 18.99
CA HIS A 515 21.15 21.89 19.41
C HIS A 515 22.61 22.28 19.17
N ALA A 516 23.53 21.34 19.41
CA ALA A 516 24.95 21.52 19.10
C ALA A 516 25.27 21.57 17.59
N GLN A 517 24.35 21.11 16.72
CA GLN A 517 24.52 21.19 15.26
C GLN A 517 23.90 22.45 14.64
N ILE A 518 22.83 22.98 15.24
CA ILE A 518 21.98 24.01 14.61
C ILE A 518 22.10 25.36 15.32
N GLU A 519 22.37 25.35 16.62
CA GLU A 519 22.52 26.53 17.49
C GLU A 519 21.33 27.51 17.35
N ASN A 520 20.12 26.98 17.09
CA ASN A 520 18.91 27.79 16.87
C ASN A 520 17.66 27.03 17.28
N GLU A 521 17.31 27.18 18.56
CA GLU A 521 16.18 26.49 19.18
C GLU A 521 14.83 26.77 18.49
N LYS A 522 14.61 27.99 17.98
CA LYS A 522 13.37 28.34 17.25
C LYS A 522 13.27 27.57 15.93
N LEU A 523 14.37 27.44 15.21
CA LEU A 523 14.43 26.68 13.96
C LEU A 523 14.28 25.19 14.22
N GLU A 524 14.98 24.66 15.23
CA GLU A 524 14.88 23.25 15.66
C GLU A 524 13.43 22.86 15.98
N ASN A 525 12.73 23.65 16.79
CA ASN A 525 11.34 23.38 17.15
C ASN A 525 10.41 23.46 15.94
N LYS A 526 10.64 24.39 15.00
CA LYS A 526 9.85 24.51 13.76
C LYS A 526 10.04 23.30 12.83
N ILE A 527 11.26 22.79 12.71
CA ILE A 527 11.57 21.59 11.91
C ILE A 527 10.95 20.36 12.55
N LEU A 528 11.06 20.23 13.87
CA LEU A 528 10.50 19.10 14.60
C LEU A 528 8.97 19.07 14.50
N GLU A 529 8.29 20.21 14.70
CA GLU A 529 6.83 20.31 14.53
C GLU A 529 6.39 19.92 13.11
N SER A 530 7.18 20.28 12.10
CA SER A 530 6.91 19.91 10.71
C SER A 530 7.10 18.41 10.47
N CYS A 531 8.16 17.80 11.03
CA CYS A 531 8.38 16.35 10.97
C CYS A 531 7.24 15.59 11.66
N GLU A 532 6.82 16.05 12.83
CA GLU A 532 5.73 15.46 13.60
C GLU A 532 4.41 15.46 12.83
N LYS A 533 4.06 16.56 12.16
CA LYS A 533 2.86 16.63 11.29
C LYS A 533 2.93 15.65 10.12
N VAL A 534 4.08 15.55 9.45
CA VAL A 534 4.25 14.61 8.33
C VAL A 534 4.15 13.17 8.80
N ILE A 535 4.72 12.82 9.96
CA ILE A 535 4.63 11.48 10.54
C ILE A 535 3.19 11.13 10.90
N GLU A 536 2.46 12.06 11.51
CA GLU A 536 1.05 11.90 11.85
C GLU A 536 0.18 11.66 10.61
N GLU A 537 0.42 12.42 9.53
CA GLU A 537 -0.25 12.21 8.25
C GLU A 537 0.09 10.87 7.58
N VAL A 538 1.38 10.51 7.50
CA VAL A 538 1.83 9.27 6.85
C VAL A 538 1.31 8.05 7.60
N TYR A 539 1.37 8.07 8.93
CA TYR A 539 0.88 6.98 9.76
C TYR A 539 -0.63 6.81 9.63
N SER A 540 -1.38 7.91 9.59
CA SER A 540 -2.84 7.91 9.36
C SER A 540 -3.21 7.40 7.96
N LYS A 541 -2.53 7.90 6.90
CA LYS A 541 -2.73 7.50 5.49
C LYS A 541 -2.42 6.02 5.25
N LYS A 542 -1.40 5.46 5.90
CA LYS A 542 -1.05 4.04 5.74
C LYS A 542 -2.08 3.10 6.34
N LYS A 543 -2.70 3.51 7.47
CA LYS A 543 -3.83 2.78 8.05
C LYS A 543 -5.02 2.77 7.09
N GLU A 544 -5.28 3.89 6.40
CA GLU A 544 -6.29 4.00 5.34
C GLU A 544 -5.94 3.22 4.07
N LEU A 545 -4.71 3.21 3.57
CA LEU A 545 -4.32 2.53 2.32
C LEU A 545 -4.29 1.00 2.44
N SER A 546 -3.93 0.46 3.61
CA SER A 546 -3.99 -0.99 3.84
C SER A 546 -5.42 -1.50 3.76
N ALA A 547 -6.35 -0.65 4.20
CA ALA A 547 -7.74 -0.96 4.38
C ALA A 547 -8.51 -1.07 3.03
N ASP A 548 -8.11 -0.38 1.95
CA ASP A 548 -8.99 -0.20 0.77
C ASP A 548 -8.87 -1.37 -0.21
N LYS A 549 -7.72 -2.05 -0.15
CA LYS A 549 -7.26 -3.06 -1.11
C LYS A 549 -8.01 -4.41 -1.08
N VAL A 550 -8.93 -4.76 -0.15
CA VAL A 550 -9.80 -5.99 -0.36
C VAL A 550 -11.06 -5.62 -1.10
N ASN A 551 -11.59 -4.42 -0.87
CA ASN A 551 -12.93 -4.12 -1.36
C ASN A 551 -12.92 -3.83 -2.86
N THR A 552 -11.85 -3.24 -3.39
CA THR A 552 -11.61 -3.12 -4.83
C THR A 552 -11.48 -4.49 -5.52
N ASN A 553 -10.63 -5.40 -5.02
CA ASN A 553 -10.50 -6.75 -5.62
C ASN A 553 -11.80 -7.56 -5.52
N LYS A 554 -12.62 -7.37 -4.45
CA LYS A 554 -13.94 -8.01 -4.34
C LYS A 554 -15.00 -7.43 -5.30
N ALA A 555 -14.95 -6.14 -5.61
CA ALA A 555 -15.84 -5.51 -6.60
C ALA A 555 -15.46 -5.92 -8.04
N PHE A 556 -14.17 -6.03 -8.37
CA PHE A 556 -13.74 -6.48 -9.70
C PHE A 556 -14.04 -7.96 -9.99
N LEU A 557 -14.25 -8.78 -8.96
CA LEU A 557 -14.68 -10.17 -9.12
C LEU A 557 -16.13 -10.31 -9.61
N THR A 558 -16.99 -9.29 -9.46
CA THR A 558 -18.38 -9.29 -9.97
C THR A 558 -18.49 -8.74 -11.40
N ILE A 559 -17.48 -8.00 -11.85
CA ILE A 559 -17.38 -7.36 -13.17
C ILE A 559 -16.70 -8.34 -14.17
N PRO A 560 -17.05 -8.32 -15.48
CA PRO A 560 -16.35 -9.12 -16.51
C PRO A 560 -14.83 -8.87 -16.50
N LEU A 561 -14.03 -9.90 -16.76
CA LEU A 561 -12.55 -9.81 -16.72
C LEU A 561 -12.01 -8.74 -17.68
N LEU A 562 -12.56 -8.63 -18.89
CA LEU A 562 -12.17 -7.59 -19.83
C LEU A 562 -12.48 -6.18 -19.28
N SER A 563 -13.65 -5.98 -18.67
CA SER A 563 -13.97 -4.69 -18.04
C SER A 563 -13.03 -4.37 -16.86
N THR A 564 -12.66 -5.37 -16.05
CA THR A 564 -11.64 -5.20 -14.99
C THR A 564 -10.31 -4.74 -15.58
N LEU A 565 -9.85 -5.39 -16.66
CA LEU A 565 -8.61 -5.00 -17.34
C LEU A 565 -8.67 -3.54 -17.80
N VAL A 566 -9.75 -3.16 -18.48
CA VAL A 566 -9.89 -1.80 -19.02
C VAL A 566 -9.84 -0.77 -17.90
N ILE A 567 -10.51 -1.03 -16.78
CA ILE A 567 -10.50 -0.13 -15.62
C ILE A 567 -9.10 -0.01 -15.02
N LEU A 568 -8.39 -1.12 -14.83
CA LEU A 568 -7.06 -1.08 -14.20
C LEU A 568 -5.99 -0.49 -15.12
N PHE A 569 -6.05 -0.76 -16.43
CA PHE A 569 -4.96 -0.44 -17.34
C PHE A 569 -5.13 0.94 -18.00
N PHE A 570 -6.37 1.39 -18.20
CA PHE A 570 -6.66 2.54 -19.07
C PHE A 570 -7.52 3.65 -18.45
N LEU A 571 -8.14 3.47 -17.28
CA LEU A 571 -8.87 4.55 -16.62
C LEU A 571 -7.98 5.38 -15.68
N GLU A 572 -8.15 6.69 -15.76
CA GLU A 572 -7.45 7.71 -14.97
C GLU A 572 -8.06 7.85 -13.57
N TYR A 573 -7.22 8.18 -12.58
CA TYR A 573 -7.65 8.52 -11.21
C TYR A 573 -7.28 9.98 -10.93
N GLU A 574 -8.21 10.76 -10.39
CA GLU A 574 -7.92 12.09 -9.84
C GLU A 574 -7.30 11.95 -8.44
N GLU A 575 -6.04 12.37 -8.32
CA GLU A 575 -5.44 12.75 -7.04
C GLU A 575 -5.35 14.28 -6.98
N TYR A 576 -5.59 14.85 -5.80
CA TYR A 576 -5.65 16.30 -5.55
C TYR A 576 -4.53 17.08 -6.27
N ASP A 577 -4.94 18.01 -7.12
CA ASP A 577 -4.17 19.09 -7.79
C ASP A 577 -3.20 18.73 -8.93
N LYS A 578 -3.09 17.48 -9.37
CA LYS A 578 -2.50 17.14 -10.69
C LYS A 578 -3.26 15.99 -11.35
N MET A 579 -3.75 16.25 -12.56
CA MET A 579 -4.25 15.22 -13.48
C MET A 579 -3.06 14.34 -13.91
N ILE A 580 -2.83 13.22 -13.23
CA ILE A 580 -1.81 12.24 -13.64
C ILE A 580 -2.47 11.30 -14.65
N GLU A 581 -2.38 11.65 -15.93
CA GLU A 581 -2.62 10.71 -17.03
C GLU A 581 -1.46 9.68 -17.07
N GLU A 582 -1.54 8.61 -16.28
CA GLU A 582 -0.63 7.48 -16.49
C GLU A 582 -1.41 6.18 -16.67
N ASN A 583 -1.81 5.99 -17.93
CA ASN A 583 -2.01 4.69 -18.57
C ASN A 583 -0.90 3.72 -18.14
N ILE A 584 -1.21 2.45 -17.84
CA ILE A 584 -0.21 1.46 -17.44
C ILE A 584 0.96 1.37 -18.44
N PHE A 585 0.69 1.59 -19.72
CA PHE A 585 1.70 1.56 -20.78
C PHE A 585 2.73 2.70 -20.66
N THR A 586 2.35 3.91 -20.22
CA THR A 586 3.30 5.03 -20.10
C THR A 586 4.30 4.83 -18.95
N GLN A 587 3.95 3.99 -17.98
CA GLN A 587 4.81 3.65 -16.85
C GLN A 587 5.93 2.65 -17.21
N ILE A 588 5.84 1.99 -18.37
CA ILE A 588 6.86 1.04 -18.84
C ILE A 588 8.21 1.77 -18.97
N ASN A 589 8.22 2.99 -19.49
CA ASN A 589 9.44 3.78 -19.71
C ASN A 589 10.24 3.98 -18.43
N GLY A 590 9.56 4.28 -17.32
CA GLY A 590 10.21 4.46 -16.02
C GLY A 590 10.94 3.20 -15.55
N ARG A 591 10.43 2.02 -15.91
CA ARG A 591 11.02 0.72 -15.51
C ARG A 591 12.20 0.32 -16.37
N VAL A 592 12.06 0.50 -17.67
CA VAL A 592 13.07 0.01 -18.62
C VAL A 592 14.27 0.94 -18.73
N LYS A 593 14.22 2.13 -18.12
CA LYS A 593 15.29 3.14 -18.17
C LYS A 593 16.66 2.65 -17.70
N VAL A 594 16.69 1.66 -16.80
CA VAL A 594 17.95 1.04 -16.30
C VAL A 594 18.33 -0.24 -17.06
N ILE A 595 17.51 -0.66 -18.04
CA ILE A 595 17.60 -1.95 -18.73
C ILE A 595 17.90 -1.76 -20.23
N ILE A 596 17.32 -0.75 -20.88
CA ILE A 596 17.51 -0.43 -22.31
C ILE A 596 17.96 1.01 -22.53
N SER A 597 18.49 1.29 -23.74
CA SER A 597 18.92 2.63 -24.14
C SER A 597 17.73 3.54 -24.47
N GLN A 598 17.94 4.86 -24.38
CA GLN A 598 16.91 5.86 -24.70
C GLN A 598 16.33 5.72 -26.12
N LYS A 599 17.11 5.24 -27.09
CA LYS A 599 16.65 4.96 -28.46
C LYS A 599 15.45 4.02 -28.46
N TYR A 600 15.51 2.93 -27.69
CA TYR A 600 14.46 1.92 -27.64
C TYR A 600 13.28 2.32 -26.75
N ILE A 601 13.52 3.16 -25.74
CA ILE A 601 12.45 3.79 -24.95
C ILE A 601 11.55 4.65 -25.86
N ASN A 602 12.17 5.45 -26.73
CA ASN A 602 11.42 6.27 -27.69
C ASN A 602 10.61 5.41 -28.67
N GLU A 603 11.13 4.23 -29.05
CA GLU A 603 10.39 3.30 -29.91
C GLU A 603 9.22 2.64 -29.18
N ILE A 604 9.37 2.31 -27.89
CA ILE A 604 8.24 1.87 -27.04
C ILE A 604 7.14 2.95 -27.03
N ASP A 605 7.50 4.23 -26.86
CA ASP A 605 6.54 5.34 -26.91
C ASP A 605 5.81 5.45 -28.25
N ASN A 606 6.52 5.24 -29.37
CA ASN A 606 5.91 5.22 -30.69
C ASN A 606 4.87 4.09 -30.81
N GLN A 607 5.21 2.89 -30.33
CA GLN A 607 4.28 1.77 -30.36
C GLN A 607 3.10 1.94 -29.39
N ILE A 608 3.30 2.63 -28.26
CA ILE A 608 2.19 3.00 -27.35
C ILE A 608 1.21 3.97 -28.04
N LYS A 609 1.67 4.86 -28.91
CA LYS A 609 0.77 5.70 -29.73
C LYS A 609 -0.03 4.88 -30.73
N ASN A 610 0.55 3.83 -31.29
CA ASN A 610 -0.14 2.91 -32.19
C ASN A 610 -1.23 2.07 -31.49
N LEU A 611 -1.22 1.99 -30.15
CA LEU A 611 -2.28 1.34 -29.36
C LEU A 611 -3.57 2.16 -29.22
N GLN A 612 -3.59 3.45 -29.61
CA GLN A 612 -4.75 4.33 -29.39
C GLN A 612 -6.07 3.80 -29.99
N PRO A 613 -6.11 3.20 -31.21
CA PRO A 613 -7.33 2.60 -31.74
C PRO A 613 -7.85 1.45 -30.87
N ILE A 614 -6.95 0.59 -30.37
CA ILE A 614 -7.29 -0.53 -29.48
C ILE A 614 -7.78 0.02 -28.13
N LYS A 615 -7.11 1.02 -27.56
CA LYS A 615 -7.53 1.71 -26.32
C LYS A 615 -8.96 2.24 -26.45
N LYS A 616 -9.28 2.89 -27.57
CA LYS A 616 -10.62 3.41 -27.84
C LYS A 616 -11.67 2.30 -27.86
N LEU A 617 -11.42 1.21 -28.60
CA LEU A 617 -12.32 0.05 -28.64
C LEU A 617 -12.50 -0.60 -27.25
N LEU A 618 -11.43 -0.67 -26.44
CA LEU A 618 -11.49 -1.18 -25.07
C LEU A 618 -12.37 -0.30 -24.16
N LEU A 619 -12.25 1.02 -24.24
CA LEU A 619 -13.10 1.94 -23.47
C LEU A 619 -14.56 1.88 -23.91
N GLU A 620 -14.83 1.77 -25.22
CA GLU A 620 -16.18 1.60 -25.76
C GLU A 620 -16.86 0.31 -25.26
N TYR A 621 -16.10 -0.76 -25.00
CA TYR A 621 -16.63 -2.02 -24.46
C TYR A 621 -17.31 -1.83 -23.08
N LEU A 622 -16.90 -0.84 -22.28
CA LEU A 622 -17.49 -0.58 -20.96
C LEU A 622 -18.93 -0.07 -21.07
N VAL A 623 -19.27 0.65 -22.13
CA VAL A 623 -20.56 1.33 -22.30
C VAL A 623 -21.49 0.65 -23.31
N ILE A 624 -20.98 -0.29 -24.11
CA ILE A 624 -21.76 -0.93 -25.17
C ILE A 624 -22.80 -1.93 -24.60
N GLN A 625 -24.01 -1.88 -25.18
CA GLN A 625 -25.12 -2.77 -24.86
C GLN A 625 -24.75 -4.24 -25.15
N LYS A 626 -25.21 -5.17 -24.29
CA LYS A 626 -24.85 -6.59 -24.33
C LYS A 626 -25.11 -7.26 -25.70
N ASN A 627 -26.20 -6.91 -26.37
CA ASN A 627 -26.58 -7.44 -27.69
C ASN A 627 -25.67 -6.98 -28.84
N LYS A 628 -24.89 -5.91 -28.66
CA LYS A 628 -23.94 -5.39 -29.67
C LYS A 628 -22.48 -5.78 -29.39
N ARG A 629 -22.22 -6.54 -28.31
CA ARG A 629 -20.85 -6.90 -27.88
C ARG A 629 -20.12 -7.85 -28.83
N ALA A 630 -20.84 -8.74 -29.51
CA ALA A 630 -20.23 -9.74 -30.41
C ALA A 630 -19.41 -9.09 -31.56
N ASN A 631 -20.03 -8.16 -32.30
CA ASN A 631 -19.38 -7.44 -33.39
C ASN A 631 -18.24 -6.54 -32.88
N HIS A 632 -18.41 -5.96 -31.69
CA HIS A 632 -17.40 -5.10 -31.06
C HIS A 632 -16.15 -5.88 -30.68
N ILE A 633 -16.33 -7.03 -30.03
CA ILE A 633 -15.22 -7.92 -29.65
C ILE A 633 -14.50 -8.48 -30.88
N THR A 634 -15.22 -8.78 -31.97
CA THR A 634 -14.60 -9.22 -33.23
C THR A 634 -13.60 -8.19 -33.75
N ARG A 635 -14.00 -6.91 -33.86
CA ARG A 635 -13.10 -5.82 -34.28
C ARG A 635 -11.92 -5.64 -33.35
N LEU A 636 -12.14 -5.84 -32.04
CA LEU A 636 -11.10 -5.72 -31.03
C LEU A 636 -10.07 -6.84 -31.18
N VAL A 637 -10.49 -8.10 -31.39
CA VAL A 637 -9.59 -9.23 -31.68
C VAL A 637 -8.77 -8.97 -32.94
N GLU A 638 -9.41 -8.55 -34.04
CA GLU A 638 -8.73 -8.24 -35.31
C GLU A 638 -7.67 -7.15 -35.14
N SER A 639 -8.01 -6.08 -34.41
CA SER A 639 -7.09 -4.98 -34.12
C SER A 639 -5.91 -5.45 -33.26
N CYS A 640 -6.16 -6.28 -32.25
CA CYS A 640 -5.09 -6.84 -31.42
C CYS A 640 -4.17 -7.77 -32.20
N ASN A 641 -4.72 -8.63 -33.07
CA ASN A 641 -3.95 -9.50 -33.94
C ASN A 641 -3.05 -8.69 -34.88
N SER A 642 -3.59 -7.66 -35.55
CA SER A 642 -2.81 -6.78 -36.43
C SER A 642 -1.66 -6.13 -35.69
N PHE A 643 -1.93 -5.52 -34.52
CA PHE A 643 -0.90 -4.86 -33.74
C PHE A 643 0.20 -5.81 -33.27
N PHE A 644 -0.15 -7.05 -32.88
CA PHE A 644 0.87 -8.03 -32.51
C PHE A 644 1.75 -8.41 -33.72
N GLN A 645 1.17 -8.59 -34.90
CA GLN A 645 1.95 -8.86 -36.11
C GLN A 645 2.87 -7.69 -36.49
N ASP A 646 2.42 -6.45 -36.27
CA ASP A 646 3.24 -5.25 -36.50
C ASP A 646 4.41 -5.18 -35.51
N LEU A 647 4.18 -5.56 -34.24
CA LEU A 647 5.26 -5.70 -33.25
C LEU A 647 6.30 -6.75 -33.67
N LEU A 648 5.87 -7.91 -34.19
CA LEU A 648 6.78 -8.96 -34.63
C LEU A 648 7.63 -8.54 -35.85
N LYS A 649 7.06 -7.74 -36.76
CA LYS A 649 7.76 -7.24 -37.95
C LYS A 649 8.68 -6.05 -37.66
N ASN A 650 8.59 -5.44 -36.49
CA ASN A 650 9.41 -4.30 -36.13
C ASN A 650 10.89 -4.72 -36.01
N GLU A 651 11.79 -3.96 -36.63
CA GLU A 651 13.25 -4.23 -36.58
C GLU A 651 13.82 -4.21 -35.15
N SER A 652 13.14 -3.53 -34.22
CA SER A 652 13.50 -3.43 -32.81
C SER A 652 12.70 -4.38 -31.91
N ASN A 653 12.03 -5.40 -32.45
CA ASN A 653 11.11 -6.27 -31.69
C ASN A 653 11.74 -6.82 -30.40
N THR A 654 13.00 -7.25 -30.43
CA THR A 654 13.74 -7.79 -29.29
C THR A 654 13.73 -6.85 -28.08
N TYR A 655 13.72 -5.54 -28.30
CA TYR A 655 13.74 -4.52 -27.25
C TYR A 655 12.33 -4.09 -26.79
N LEU A 656 11.29 -4.54 -27.50
CA LEU A 656 9.88 -4.28 -27.20
C LEU A 656 9.27 -5.32 -26.27
N ILE A 657 10.05 -6.28 -25.76
CA ILE A 657 9.62 -7.28 -24.76
C ILE A 657 8.79 -6.64 -23.62
N PRO A 658 9.21 -5.53 -22.97
CA PRO A 658 8.45 -4.94 -21.85
C PRO A 658 7.04 -4.47 -22.25
N LEU A 659 6.91 -3.93 -23.47
CA LEU A 659 5.62 -3.54 -24.06
C LEU A 659 4.78 -4.78 -24.39
N ALA A 660 5.40 -5.77 -25.03
CA ALA A 660 4.74 -7.00 -25.45
C ALA A 660 4.19 -7.81 -24.26
N ILE A 661 4.85 -7.83 -23.11
CA ILE A 661 4.34 -8.46 -21.88
C ILE A 661 3.00 -7.83 -21.46
N THR A 662 2.96 -6.51 -21.34
CA THR A 662 1.75 -5.79 -20.94
C THR A 662 0.64 -5.99 -21.97
N PHE A 663 0.99 -5.96 -23.27
CA PHE A 663 0.04 -6.14 -24.36
C PHE A 663 -0.49 -7.58 -24.46
N ALA A 664 0.32 -8.62 -24.19
CA ALA A 664 -0.12 -10.01 -24.19
C ALA A 664 -1.30 -10.22 -23.22
N ILE A 665 -1.23 -9.62 -22.03
CA ILE A 665 -2.32 -9.66 -21.05
C ILE A 665 -3.61 -9.03 -21.61
N VAL A 666 -3.50 -7.90 -22.31
CA VAL A 666 -4.65 -7.27 -22.99
C VAL A 666 -5.23 -8.20 -24.05
N HIS A 667 -4.38 -8.68 -24.96
CA HIS A 667 -4.79 -9.49 -26.10
C HIS A 667 -5.46 -10.80 -25.68
N LEU A 668 -4.85 -11.53 -24.74
CA LEU A 668 -5.39 -12.80 -24.25
C LEU A 668 -6.69 -12.61 -23.45
N THR A 669 -6.85 -11.49 -22.74
CA THR A 669 -8.13 -11.15 -22.10
C THR A 669 -9.24 -10.93 -23.13
N VAL A 670 -8.93 -10.27 -24.24
CA VAL A 670 -9.88 -10.02 -25.34
C VAL A 670 -10.29 -11.36 -25.99
N LEU A 671 -9.32 -12.23 -26.29
CA LEU A 671 -9.58 -13.57 -26.84
C LEU A 671 -10.39 -14.44 -25.86
N ARG A 672 -10.13 -14.37 -24.56
CA ARG A 672 -10.94 -15.09 -23.56
C ARG A 672 -12.40 -14.60 -23.55
N GLU A 673 -12.63 -13.29 -23.70
CA GLU A 673 -13.98 -12.74 -23.75
C GLU A 673 -14.73 -13.16 -25.04
N SER A 674 -14.04 -13.34 -26.17
CA SER A 674 -14.66 -13.83 -27.41
C SER A 674 -15.15 -15.29 -27.28
N ILE A 675 -14.37 -16.15 -26.60
CA ILE A 675 -14.76 -17.53 -26.28
C ILE A 675 -16.03 -17.55 -25.43
N LYS A 676 -16.09 -16.70 -24.39
CA LYS A 676 -17.25 -16.59 -23.50
C LYS A 676 -18.52 -16.14 -24.23
N LEU A 677 -18.39 -15.31 -25.26
CA LEU A 677 -19.50 -14.90 -26.12
C LEU A 677 -19.85 -15.94 -27.19
N LYS A 678 -19.16 -17.10 -27.23
CA LYS A 678 -19.35 -18.19 -28.19
C LYS A 678 -19.23 -17.75 -29.65
N MET A 679 -18.20 -16.98 -29.95
CA MET A 679 -17.94 -16.51 -31.32
C MET A 679 -17.45 -17.66 -32.21
N PRO A 680 -17.97 -17.81 -33.45
CA PRO A 680 -17.69 -18.97 -34.30
C PRO A 680 -16.22 -19.06 -34.76
N ASN A 681 -15.53 -17.93 -34.89
CA ASN A 681 -14.17 -17.86 -35.44
C ASN A 681 -13.06 -17.80 -34.37
N PHE A 682 -13.40 -17.70 -33.08
CA PHE A 682 -12.43 -17.49 -32.01
C PHE A 682 -12.72 -18.43 -30.83
N GLY A 683 -12.28 -19.67 -31.00
CA GLY A 683 -12.39 -20.73 -30.00
C GLY A 683 -11.15 -20.87 -29.11
N THR A 684 -11.19 -21.84 -28.21
CA THR A 684 -10.09 -22.16 -27.28
C THR A 684 -8.78 -22.48 -28.01
N ASP A 685 -8.83 -23.08 -29.20
CA ASP A 685 -7.64 -23.44 -29.97
C ASP A 685 -6.87 -22.21 -30.46
N GLU A 686 -7.57 -21.15 -30.86
CA GLU A 686 -6.93 -19.89 -31.28
C GLU A 686 -6.28 -19.19 -30.09
N LEU A 687 -6.91 -19.22 -28.92
CA LEU A 687 -6.30 -18.72 -27.67
C LEU A 687 -5.02 -19.48 -27.32
N LYS A 688 -5.04 -20.83 -27.40
CA LYS A 688 -3.85 -21.67 -27.16
C LYS A 688 -2.73 -21.34 -28.13
N LYS A 689 -3.05 -21.24 -29.43
CA LYS A 689 -2.09 -20.87 -30.47
C LYS A 689 -1.46 -19.51 -30.20
N MET A 690 -2.26 -18.52 -29.79
CA MET A 690 -1.76 -17.19 -29.45
C MET A 690 -0.83 -17.21 -28.23
N ILE A 691 -1.17 -17.99 -27.19
CA ILE A 691 -0.29 -18.20 -26.03
C ILE A 691 1.06 -18.77 -26.47
N SER A 692 1.07 -19.82 -27.29
CA SER A 692 2.31 -20.41 -27.81
C SER A 692 3.13 -19.42 -28.65
N GLN A 693 2.48 -18.56 -29.44
CA GLN A 693 3.19 -17.52 -30.21
C GLN A 693 3.88 -16.50 -29.30
N TYR A 694 3.21 -16.04 -28.23
CA TYR A 694 3.84 -15.17 -27.24
C TYR A 694 5.01 -15.86 -26.53
N GLN A 695 4.83 -17.13 -26.13
CA GLN A 695 5.89 -17.89 -25.47
C GLN A 695 7.13 -18.05 -26.37
N SER A 696 6.95 -18.38 -27.65
CA SER A 696 8.05 -18.45 -28.62
C SER A 696 8.73 -17.10 -28.76
N TYR A 697 7.96 -16.04 -29.01
CA TYR A 697 8.50 -14.69 -29.16
C TYR A 697 9.34 -14.25 -27.96
N PHE A 698 8.85 -14.47 -26.73
CA PHE A 698 9.60 -14.13 -25.53
C PHE A 698 10.86 -14.99 -25.39
N THR A 699 10.80 -16.27 -25.70
CA THR A 699 11.96 -17.18 -25.64
C THR A 699 13.03 -16.74 -26.63
N ASP A 700 12.66 -16.57 -27.90
CA ASP A 700 13.57 -16.23 -28.99
C ASP A 700 14.20 -14.84 -28.80
N SER A 701 13.42 -13.90 -28.27
CA SER A 701 13.88 -12.52 -28.06
C SER A 701 14.72 -12.36 -26.80
N PHE A 702 14.54 -13.20 -25.78
CA PHE A 702 15.24 -13.06 -24.50
C PHE A 702 16.75 -13.26 -24.64
N ASP A 703 17.18 -14.30 -25.36
CA ASP A 703 18.61 -14.57 -25.54
C ASP A 703 19.27 -13.49 -26.40
N GLN A 704 18.60 -13.05 -27.48
CA GLN A 704 19.07 -11.95 -28.32
C GLN A 704 19.19 -10.64 -27.53
N PHE A 705 18.23 -10.37 -26.64
CA PHE A 705 18.24 -9.20 -25.78
C PHE A 705 19.47 -9.19 -24.87
N PHE A 706 19.79 -10.31 -24.21
CA PHE A 706 20.92 -10.36 -23.29
C PHE A 706 22.27 -10.44 -23.99
N MET A 707 22.34 -10.98 -25.21
CA MET A 707 23.52 -10.81 -26.06
C MET A 707 23.78 -9.34 -26.37
N TRP A 708 22.74 -8.57 -26.77
CA TRP A 708 22.88 -7.12 -26.95
C TRP A 708 23.27 -6.40 -25.66
N ARG A 709 22.64 -6.76 -24.54
CA ARG A 709 22.85 -6.13 -23.24
C ARG A 709 24.28 -6.33 -22.73
N MET A 710 24.86 -7.50 -22.96
CA MET A 710 26.25 -7.82 -22.63
C MET A 710 27.21 -6.88 -23.35
N ASN A 711 26.95 -6.58 -24.63
CA ASN A 711 27.77 -5.64 -25.42
C ASN A 711 27.71 -4.19 -24.93
N GLN A 712 26.76 -3.84 -24.04
CA GLN A 712 26.70 -2.51 -23.44
C GLN A 712 27.61 -2.36 -22.21
N ILE A 713 28.15 -3.47 -21.69
CA ILE A 713 29.09 -3.49 -20.57
C ILE A 713 30.50 -3.49 -21.15
N THR A 714 31.15 -2.34 -21.06
CA THR A 714 32.47 -2.10 -21.66
C THR A 714 33.60 -2.20 -20.64
N THR A 715 34.78 -2.57 -21.10
CA THR A 715 35.99 -2.66 -20.27
C THR A 715 37.12 -1.91 -20.94
N LYS A 716 37.82 -1.09 -20.16
CA LYS A 716 39.11 -0.51 -20.51
C LYS A 716 40.13 -1.03 -19.52
N THR A 717 41.30 -1.45 -20.00
CA THR A 717 42.36 -1.95 -19.13
C THR A 717 43.69 -1.40 -19.62
N LEU A 718 44.48 -0.89 -18.69
CA LEU A 718 45.87 -0.51 -18.90
C LEU A 718 46.73 -1.33 -17.93
N ILE A 719 47.60 -2.17 -18.47
CA ILE A 719 48.53 -2.99 -17.70
C ILE A 719 49.94 -2.51 -18.04
N SER A 720 50.72 -2.17 -17.03
CA SER A 720 52.11 -1.74 -17.17
C SER A 720 52.99 -2.40 -16.11
N ASN A 721 54.31 -2.40 -16.29
CA ASN A 721 55.22 -2.84 -15.24
C ASN A 721 55.18 -1.86 -14.06
N ASP A 722 55.17 -2.35 -12.83
CA ASP A 722 55.29 -1.50 -11.63
C ASP A 722 56.73 -1.00 -11.53
N SER A 723 56.97 0.23 -11.98
CA SER A 723 58.28 0.89 -11.96
C SER A 723 58.85 1.06 -10.55
N ASN A 724 58.04 0.88 -9.50
CA ASN A 724 58.48 0.94 -8.10
C ASN A 724 58.82 -0.44 -7.51
N SER A 725 58.70 -1.52 -8.27
CA SER A 725 59.00 -2.88 -7.83
C SER A 725 60.38 -3.35 -8.30
N LYS A 726 61.09 -4.09 -7.45
CA LYS A 726 62.36 -4.75 -7.81
C LYS A 726 62.15 -6.03 -8.63
N SER A 727 60.91 -6.49 -8.79
CA SER A 727 60.56 -7.71 -9.53
C SER A 727 60.16 -7.39 -10.97
N LEU A 728 60.75 -8.13 -11.93
CA LEU A 728 60.39 -8.05 -13.35
C LEU A 728 58.97 -8.58 -13.67
N PHE A 729 58.33 -9.24 -12.70
CA PHE A 729 57.00 -9.83 -12.81
C PHE A 729 55.95 -9.08 -11.97
N SER A 730 56.21 -7.82 -11.63
CA SER A 730 55.27 -6.98 -10.90
C SER A 730 54.53 -6.07 -11.87
N PHE A 731 53.23 -6.30 -12.04
CA PHE A 731 52.40 -5.51 -12.95
C PHE A 731 51.52 -4.56 -12.15
N ARG A 732 51.31 -3.36 -12.68
CA ARG A 732 50.28 -2.43 -12.26
C ARG A 732 49.17 -2.44 -13.30
N ALA A 733 47.95 -2.77 -12.90
CA ALA A 733 46.78 -2.69 -13.76
C ALA A 733 45.83 -1.59 -13.26
N ASN A 734 45.37 -0.76 -14.19
CA ASN A 734 44.24 0.13 -14.00
C ASN A 734 43.13 -0.31 -14.95
N GLY A 735 41.97 -0.69 -14.43
CA GLY A 735 40.82 -1.09 -15.22
C GLY A 735 39.60 -0.25 -14.92
N GLU A 736 38.79 0.01 -15.94
CA GLU A 736 37.47 0.63 -15.83
C GLU A 736 36.47 -0.32 -16.49
N LEU A 737 35.47 -0.76 -15.73
CA LEU A 737 34.28 -1.40 -16.26
C LEU A 737 33.13 -0.40 -16.18
N LYS A 738 32.44 -0.22 -17.29
CA LYS A 738 31.31 0.70 -17.36
C LYS A 738 30.14 0.04 -18.06
N ASP A 739 29.00 0.05 -17.37
CA ASP A 739 27.71 -0.27 -17.96
C ASP A 739 27.10 1.01 -18.55
N ASN A 740 27.05 1.08 -19.88
CA ASN A 740 26.58 2.27 -20.58
C ASN A 740 25.07 2.52 -20.47
N ILE A 741 24.31 1.55 -19.95
CA ILE A 741 22.86 1.69 -19.75
C ILE A 741 22.54 2.18 -18.34
N SER A 742 23.01 1.47 -17.31
CA SER A 742 22.75 1.86 -15.91
C SER A 742 23.66 2.99 -15.42
N ASN A 743 24.71 3.32 -16.18
CA ASN A 743 25.77 4.26 -15.83
C ASN A 743 26.55 3.86 -14.56
N LYS A 744 26.49 2.57 -14.17
CA LYS A 744 27.35 2.00 -13.14
C LYS A 744 28.77 1.85 -13.66
N THR A 745 29.74 2.24 -12.84
CA THR A 745 31.16 2.12 -13.15
C THR A 745 31.90 1.46 -12.00
N VAL A 746 32.82 0.56 -12.35
CA VAL A 746 33.74 -0.06 -11.41
C VAL A 746 35.17 0.19 -11.89
N ASN A 747 35.97 0.84 -11.05
CA ASN A 747 37.37 1.16 -11.31
C ASN A 747 38.25 0.26 -10.45
N TYR A 748 39.23 -0.40 -11.06
CA TYR A 748 40.22 -1.21 -10.36
C TYR A 748 41.59 -0.61 -10.52
N ILE A 749 42.31 -0.57 -9.40
CA ILE A 749 43.75 -0.32 -9.37
C ILE A 749 44.38 -1.53 -8.68
N ALA A 750 45.45 -2.04 -9.25
CA ALA A 750 46.03 -3.28 -8.78
C ALA A 750 47.52 -3.37 -8.98
N LYS A 751 48.20 -4.07 -8.06
CA LYS A 751 49.51 -4.65 -8.28
C LYS A 751 49.40 -6.17 -8.16
N SER A 752 49.81 -6.89 -9.20
CA SER A 752 49.74 -8.36 -9.22
C SER A 752 50.97 -8.95 -9.89
N SER A 753 51.28 -10.19 -9.51
CA SER A 753 52.27 -11.02 -10.20
C SER A 753 51.74 -11.74 -11.44
N SER A 754 50.42 -11.66 -11.70
CA SER A 754 49.76 -12.32 -12.82
C SER A 754 48.71 -11.43 -13.50
N GLU A 755 48.85 -11.30 -14.82
CA GLU A 755 47.93 -10.57 -15.69
C GLU A 755 46.55 -11.24 -15.80
N GLN A 756 46.50 -12.58 -15.78
CA GLN A 756 45.28 -13.37 -15.98
C GLN A 756 44.22 -13.15 -14.90
N ILE A 757 44.64 -12.75 -13.70
CA ILE A 757 43.75 -12.49 -12.58
C ILE A 757 42.84 -11.29 -12.87
N PHE A 758 43.36 -10.26 -13.56
CA PHE A 758 42.59 -9.07 -13.92
C PHE A 758 41.46 -9.38 -14.89
N THR A 759 41.74 -10.20 -15.91
CA THR A 759 40.73 -10.63 -16.88
C THR A 759 39.60 -11.38 -16.18
N ARG A 760 39.91 -12.30 -15.27
CA ARG A 760 38.90 -13.10 -14.55
C ARG A 760 38.01 -12.25 -13.65
N VAL A 761 38.58 -11.33 -12.87
CA VAL A 761 37.81 -10.40 -12.02
C VAL A 761 36.83 -9.58 -12.87
N PHE A 762 37.31 -9.04 -13.99
CA PHE A 762 36.47 -8.27 -14.91
C PHE A 762 35.36 -9.11 -15.53
N ASP A 763 35.63 -10.37 -15.89
CA ASP A 763 34.61 -11.28 -16.42
C ASP A 763 33.54 -11.59 -15.36
N LEU A 764 33.92 -11.79 -14.09
CA LEU A 764 32.96 -11.97 -13.00
C LEU A 764 32.11 -10.73 -12.76
N ILE A 765 32.69 -9.53 -12.82
CA ILE A 765 31.95 -8.27 -12.66
C ILE A 765 31.00 -8.04 -13.84
N LYS A 766 31.43 -8.32 -15.08
CA LYS A 766 30.54 -8.28 -16.25
C LYS A 766 29.38 -9.24 -16.08
N LEU A 767 29.66 -10.48 -15.67
CA LEU A 767 28.64 -11.50 -15.42
C LEU A 767 27.66 -11.04 -14.33
N ARG A 768 28.14 -10.47 -13.23
CA ARG A 768 27.32 -9.87 -12.17
C ARG A 768 26.42 -8.76 -12.73
N MET A 769 26.98 -7.79 -13.43
CA MET A 769 26.21 -6.67 -13.99
C MET A 769 25.16 -7.14 -15.00
N LEU A 770 25.48 -8.14 -15.83
CA LEU A 770 24.52 -8.76 -16.74
C LEU A 770 23.40 -9.47 -15.98
N ASN A 771 23.74 -10.25 -14.96
CA ASN A 771 22.79 -10.97 -14.11
C ASN A 771 21.87 -10.03 -13.32
N GLU A 772 22.38 -8.89 -12.84
CA GLU A 772 21.56 -7.83 -12.25
C GLU A 772 20.56 -7.25 -13.25
N ALA A 773 21.02 -6.93 -14.47
CA ALA A 773 20.12 -6.48 -15.54
C ALA A 773 19.06 -7.53 -15.90
N LYS A 774 19.44 -8.82 -15.88
CA LYS A 774 18.53 -9.94 -16.07
C LYS A 774 17.49 -10.04 -14.96
N ALA A 775 17.92 -9.90 -13.71
CA ALA A 775 17.03 -9.86 -12.55
C ALA A 775 16.04 -8.69 -12.63
N GLU A 776 16.48 -7.51 -13.08
CA GLU A 776 15.61 -6.35 -13.30
C GLU A 776 14.56 -6.58 -14.39
N LEU A 777 14.94 -7.20 -15.51
CA LEU A 777 13.97 -7.56 -16.55
C LEU A 777 12.99 -8.65 -16.07
N MET A 778 13.50 -9.65 -15.34
CA MET A 778 12.69 -10.77 -14.84
C MET A 778 11.56 -10.33 -13.91
N LYS A 779 11.68 -9.18 -13.24
CA LYS A 779 10.56 -8.60 -12.46
C LYS A 779 9.35 -8.31 -13.33
N MET A 780 9.57 -7.93 -14.60
CA MET A 780 8.51 -7.64 -15.55
C MET A 780 7.94 -8.92 -16.18
N PHE A 781 8.69 -10.03 -16.18
CA PHE A 781 8.26 -11.31 -16.73
C PHE A 781 7.24 -12.03 -15.84
N LEU A 782 7.16 -11.71 -14.54
CA LEU A 782 6.27 -12.38 -13.60
C LEU A 782 4.82 -12.63 -14.12
N PRO A 783 4.14 -11.67 -14.77
CA PRO A 783 2.77 -11.87 -15.27
C PRO A 783 2.65 -12.95 -16.35
N ILE A 784 3.71 -13.25 -17.10
CA ILE A 784 3.64 -14.22 -18.20
C ILE A 784 3.66 -15.67 -17.71
N PHE A 785 4.09 -15.92 -16.47
CA PHE A 785 3.92 -17.24 -15.88
C PHE A 785 2.45 -17.59 -15.60
N SER A 786 1.54 -16.61 -15.70
CA SER A 786 0.09 -16.80 -15.60
C SER A 786 -0.63 -16.81 -16.96
N LEU A 787 0.09 -16.95 -18.10
CA LEU A 787 -0.55 -16.92 -19.43
C LEU A 787 -1.49 -18.11 -19.67
N ASP A 788 -1.17 -19.27 -19.14
CA ASP A 788 -2.01 -20.48 -19.21
C ASP A 788 -3.35 -20.31 -18.46
N LYS A 789 -3.35 -19.54 -17.36
CA LYS A 789 -4.55 -19.21 -16.55
C LYS A 789 -5.62 -18.40 -17.32
N PHE A 790 -5.36 -18.02 -18.58
CA PHE A 790 -6.36 -17.46 -19.49
C PHE A 790 -7.26 -18.52 -20.15
N ILE A 791 -6.84 -19.78 -20.22
CA ILE A 791 -7.60 -20.87 -20.84
C ILE A 791 -8.73 -21.30 -19.87
N PRO A 792 -10.01 -21.26 -20.27
CA PRO A 792 -11.10 -21.72 -19.41
C PRO A 792 -11.14 -23.26 -19.27
N ASN A 793 -11.45 -23.76 -18.06
CA ASN A 793 -11.83 -25.17 -17.77
C ASN A 793 -10.85 -26.28 -18.19
N ASN A 794 -9.52 -26.07 -18.16
CA ASN A 794 -8.60 -27.13 -18.62
C ASN A 794 -7.38 -27.32 -17.71
N LYS A 795 -6.97 -28.58 -17.53
CA LYS A 795 -5.62 -28.93 -17.08
C LYS A 795 -4.65 -28.49 -18.17
N SER A 796 -3.67 -27.67 -17.81
CA SER A 796 -2.70 -27.05 -18.72
C SER A 796 -2.16 -28.05 -19.76
N SER A 797 -2.52 -27.86 -21.03
CA SER A 797 -2.01 -28.63 -22.17
C SER A 797 -0.99 -27.83 -23.00
N CYS A 798 -0.60 -26.64 -22.53
CA CYS A 798 0.40 -25.82 -23.21
C CYS A 798 1.79 -26.25 -22.75
N GLU A 799 2.75 -26.21 -23.67
CA GLU A 799 4.13 -26.48 -23.31
C GLU A 799 4.61 -25.50 -22.24
N PRO A 800 5.44 -25.99 -21.29
CA PRO A 800 5.89 -25.17 -20.19
C PRO A 800 6.78 -24.04 -20.70
N PHE A 801 6.55 -22.81 -20.23
CA PHE A 801 7.35 -21.66 -20.65
C PHE A 801 8.85 -21.87 -20.29
N ASN A 802 9.75 -21.67 -21.25
CA ASN A 802 11.17 -22.06 -21.15
C ASN A 802 11.99 -21.16 -20.22
N ILE A 803 11.67 -19.87 -20.12
CA ILE A 803 12.40 -18.95 -19.24
C ILE A 803 11.84 -19.09 -17.82
N ARG A 804 12.43 -19.97 -17.02
CA ARG A 804 11.95 -20.32 -15.67
C ARG A 804 12.77 -19.75 -14.53
N GLY A 805 13.93 -19.18 -14.80
CA GLY A 805 14.81 -18.72 -13.74
C GLY A 805 15.99 -17.91 -14.23
N PHE A 806 16.75 -17.40 -13.27
CA PHE A 806 17.86 -16.51 -13.51
C PHE A 806 18.89 -16.57 -12.39
N TRP A 807 20.16 -16.35 -12.75
CA TRP A 807 21.25 -16.17 -11.81
C TRP A 807 21.27 -14.74 -11.28
N ILE A 808 21.67 -14.59 -10.01
CA ILE A 808 22.03 -13.31 -9.39
C ILE A 808 23.42 -13.46 -8.75
N GLY A 809 24.30 -12.49 -8.95
CA GLY A 809 25.73 -12.58 -8.62
C GLY A 809 26.59 -12.88 -9.85
N PRO A 810 27.90 -13.19 -9.70
CA PRO A 810 28.56 -13.50 -8.44
C PRO A 810 28.91 -12.27 -7.60
N TYR A 811 28.68 -12.38 -6.29
CA TYR A 811 29.02 -11.38 -5.30
C TYR A 811 30.25 -11.80 -4.51
N GLY A 812 31.17 -10.86 -4.35
CA GLY A 812 32.35 -10.91 -3.49
C GLY A 812 32.81 -9.48 -3.18
N VAL A 813 33.73 -9.33 -2.23
CA VAL A 813 34.27 -8.02 -1.82
C VAL A 813 34.83 -7.23 -3.00
N ASP A 814 35.34 -7.92 -4.00
CA ASP A 814 35.98 -7.37 -5.17
C ASP A 814 35.13 -7.46 -6.44
N THR A 815 33.88 -7.91 -6.36
CA THR A 815 32.95 -7.85 -7.50
C THR A 815 31.73 -6.97 -7.22
N PHE A 816 31.42 -6.70 -5.96
CA PHE A 816 30.14 -6.12 -5.52
C PHE A 816 30.11 -4.60 -5.28
N PRO A 817 31.14 -3.94 -4.68
CA PRO A 817 31.09 -2.49 -4.58
C PRO A 817 31.12 -1.86 -5.97
N ASP A 818 30.12 -1.06 -6.36
CA ASP A 818 30.30 -0.15 -7.49
C ASP A 818 31.23 1.00 -7.03
N GLY A 819 32.12 1.49 -7.89
CA GLY A 819 33.13 2.48 -7.52
C GLY A 819 34.57 1.99 -7.60
N GLN A 820 35.46 2.45 -6.72
CA GLN A 820 36.90 2.21 -6.82
C GLN A 820 37.39 1.09 -5.91
N HIS A 821 38.22 0.20 -6.46
CA HIS A 821 38.78 -0.98 -5.81
C HIS A 821 40.31 -1.00 -5.84
N ASN A 822 40.91 -1.54 -4.79
CA ASN A 822 42.34 -1.86 -4.74
C ASN A 822 42.56 -3.37 -4.65
N PHE A 823 43.29 -3.95 -5.60
CA PHE A 823 43.50 -5.40 -5.72
C PHE A 823 44.58 -5.95 -4.79
N ASP A 824 45.45 -5.10 -4.25
CA ASP A 824 46.55 -5.53 -3.37
C ASP A 824 46.03 -6.25 -2.11
N ASP A 825 44.77 -5.99 -1.74
CA ASP A 825 44.06 -6.59 -0.62
C ASP A 825 43.39 -7.95 -0.95
N ASN A 826 43.50 -8.45 -2.20
CA ASN A 826 42.74 -9.60 -2.72
C ASN A 826 43.60 -10.74 -3.30
N SER A 827 44.93 -10.71 -3.09
CA SER A 827 45.90 -11.66 -3.66
C SER A 827 45.66 -13.16 -3.34
N LYS A 828 44.75 -13.46 -2.41
CA LYS A 828 44.41 -14.81 -1.95
C LYS A 828 43.03 -15.31 -2.42
N LEU A 829 42.33 -14.57 -3.27
CA LEU A 829 41.04 -14.98 -3.85
C LEU A 829 41.23 -15.92 -5.05
N LEU A 830 40.30 -16.86 -5.22
CA LEU A 830 40.27 -17.81 -6.32
C LEU A 830 39.07 -17.50 -7.22
N TYR A 831 39.37 -17.13 -8.46
CA TYR A 831 38.36 -16.65 -9.42
C TYR A 831 37.68 -17.75 -10.25
N ASN A 832 37.93 -19.02 -9.90
CA ASN A 832 37.20 -20.13 -10.50
C ASN A 832 35.90 -20.29 -9.73
N ILE A 833 34.76 -20.17 -10.42
CA ILE A 833 33.44 -20.43 -9.84
C ILE A 833 33.05 -21.87 -10.19
N SER A 834 32.38 -22.57 -9.27
CA SER A 834 31.84 -23.90 -9.56
C SER A 834 30.82 -23.87 -10.71
N GLU A 835 30.81 -24.93 -11.51
CA GLU A 835 29.84 -25.13 -12.59
C GLU A 835 28.84 -26.19 -12.12
N ASP A 836 27.77 -25.75 -11.46
CA ASP A 836 26.68 -26.63 -11.01
C ASP A 836 25.37 -26.20 -11.70
N ASP A 837 24.67 -27.13 -12.37
CA ASP A 837 23.37 -26.81 -12.93
C ASP A 837 22.31 -26.68 -11.82
N PRO A 838 21.31 -25.79 -11.99
CA PRO A 838 20.19 -25.70 -11.06
C PRO A 838 19.35 -26.99 -10.96
N GLY A 839 18.67 -27.16 -9.83
CA GLY A 839 17.74 -28.24 -9.54
C GLY A 839 17.04 -28.04 -8.19
N VAL A 840 16.20 -29.01 -7.78
CA VAL A 840 15.53 -28.96 -6.47
C VAL A 840 16.56 -29.20 -5.36
N ILE A 841 16.80 -28.20 -4.51
CA ILE A 841 17.71 -28.31 -3.36
C ILE A 841 16.95 -28.95 -2.20
N THR A 842 17.46 -30.07 -1.69
CA THR A 842 16.85 -30.80 -0.57
C THR A 842 17.53 -30.53 0.77
N LYS A 843 18.81 -30.17 0.72
CA LYS A 843 19.62 -29.88 1.91
C LYS A 843 20.81 -28.98 1.57
N ILE A 844 21.15 -28.09 2.50
CA ILE A 844 22.39 -27.31 2.46
C ILE A 844 23.14 -27.58 3.75
N LYS A 845 24.37 -28.11 3.64
CA LYS A 845 25.31 -28.15 4.76
C LYS A 845 26.30 -27.03 4.60
N LEU A 846 26.51 -26.26 5.67
CA LEU A 846 27.53 -25.21 5.69
C LEU A 846 28.40 -25.33 6.93
N ARG A 847 29.67 -24.96 6.81
CA ARG A 847 30.59 -24.82 7.93
C ARG A 847 30.83 -23.34 8.17
N ASN A 848 30.59 -22.87 9.38
CA ASN A 848 30.72 -21.46 9.72
C ASN A 848 31.40 -21.24 11.08
N GLY A 849 32.14 -20.15 11.17
CA GLY A 849 32.71 -19.60 12.39
C GLY A 849 32.62 -18.08 12.36
N SER A 850 33.77 -17.42 12.29
CA SER A 850 33.84 -15.97 12.01
C SER A 850 33.63 -15.62 10.53
N ILE A 851 33.70 -16.64 9.67
CA ILE A 851 33.45 -16.60 8.23
C ILE A 851 32.67 -17.85 7.79
N ILE A 852 32.24 -17.90 6.54
CA ILE A 852 31.71 -19.11 5.90
C ILE A 852 32.87 -19.89 5.30
N ASP A 853 33.22 -21.00 5.95
CA ASP A 853 34.37 -21.80 5.54
C ASP A 853 34.03 -22.69 4.32
N SER A 854 32.86 -23.31 4.29
CA SER A 854 32.46 -24.15 3.15
C SER A 854 30.96 -24.40 3.08
N MET A 855 30.49 -24.79 1.89
CA MET A 855 29.11 -25.15 1.62
C MET A 855 29.04 -26.43 0.77
N GLN A 856 28.07 -27.28 1.10
CA GLN A 856 27.67 -28.44 0.31
C GLN A 856 26.16 -28.35 0.04
N ILE A 857 25.78 -28.39 -1.24
CA ILE A 857 24.40 -28.26 -1.70
C ILE A 857 23.96 -29.59 -2.24
N PHE A 858 22.90 -30.17 -1.68
CA PHE A 858 22.37 -31.47 -2.07
C PHE A 858 21.12 -31.27 -2.91
N TYR A 859 21.09 -31.93 -4.06
CA TYR A 859 19.99 -31.89 -5.01
C TYR A 859 19.16 -33.18 -4.96
N GLU A 860 17.89 -33.09 -5.36
CA GLU A 860 16.96 -34.23 -5.39
C GLU A 860 17.45 -35.36 -6.32
N ASP A 861 18.12 -35.00 -7.42
CA ASP A 861 18.72 -35.95 -8.37
C ASP A 861 20.01 -36.62 -7.85
N GLY A 862 20.41 -36.35 -6.61
CA GLY A 862 21.57 -36.93 -5.95
C GLY A 862 22.89 -36.19 -6.20
N ARG A 863 22.90 -35.12 -7.01
CA ARG A 863 24.10 -34.29 -7.19
C ARG A 863 24.45 -33.52 -5.92
N ILE A 864 25.74 -33.20 -5.77
CA ILE A 864 26.25 -32.44 -4.62
C ILE A 864 27.19 -31.33 -5.11
N GLY A 865 26.73 -30.09 -5.07
CA GLY A 865 27.56 -28.89 -5.30
C GLY A 865 28.46 -28.60 -4.10
N ARG A 866 29.66 -28.06 -4.33
CA ARG A 866 30.66 -27.79 -3.27
C ARG A 866 31.37 -26.47 -3.48
N ILE A 867 31.52 -25.70 -2.40
CA ILE A 867 32.25 -24.44 -2.36
C ILE A 867 33.14 -24.43 -1.12
N GLY A 868 34.44 -24.13 -1.29
CA GLY A 868 35.46 -24.24 -0.24
C GLY A 868 35.97 -25.67 -0.01
N ASP A 869 37.01 -25.84 0.82
CA ASP A 869 37.71 -27.13 0.99
C ASP A 869 37.11 -28.06 2.07
N GLY A 870 36.01 -27.65 2.71
CA GLY A 870 35.30 -28.45 3.71
C GLY A 870 35.92 -28.42 5.11
N LYS A 871 36.94 -27.59 5.36
CA LYS A 871 37.60 -27.45 6.68
C LYS A 871 37.08 -26.21 7.42
N GLY A 872 37.49 -26.04 8.68
CA GLY A 872 37.10 -24.88 9.51
C GLY A 872 35.68 -24.97 10.07
N GLY A 873 35.28 -23.96 10.84
CA GLY A 873 33.92 -23.76 11.35
C GLY A 873 33.25 -24.91 12.13
N ARG A 874 32.02 -24.65 12.59
CA ARG A 874 31.05 -25.65 13.04
C ARG A 874 30.07 -25.96 11.91
N GLU A 875 29.73 -27.24 11.76
CA GLU A 875 28.74 -27.65 10.77
C GLU A 875 27.33 -27.24 11.21
N CYS A 876 26.58 -26.66 10.28
CA CYS A 876 25.15 -26.40 10.36
C CYS A 876 24.49 -26.99 9.12
N ALA A 877 23.30 -27.56 9.28
CA ALA A 877 22.55 -28.17 8.19
C ALA A 877 21.15 -27.58 8.11
N ILE A 878 20.81 -27.06 6.94
CA ILE A 878 19.45 -26.69 6.57
C ILE A 878 18.88 -27.89 5.83
N SER A 879 17.89 -28.55 6.44
CA SER A 879 17.29 -29.78 5.94
C SER A 879 15.78 -29.61 5.72
N ASP A 880 15.17 -30.65 5.17
CA ASP A 880 13.74 -30.71 4.84
C ASP A 880 13.36 -29.58 3.88
N LEU A 881 14.22 -29.32 2.89
CA LEU A 881 13.88 -28.46 1.76
C LEU A 881 13.25 -29.32 0.68
N ASP A 882 12.26 -28.78 0.01
CA ASP A 882 11.55 -29.47 -1.05
C ASP A 882 11.06 -28.48 -2.12
N GLU A 883 10.38 -29.01 -3.11
CA GLU A 883 9.97 -28.27 -4.29
C GLU A 883 8.86 -27.21 -4.02
N PHE A 884 7.98 -27.44 -3.04
CA PHE A 884 6.69 -26.75 -2.92
C PHE A 884 6.36 -26.21 -1.51
N SER A 885 6.67 -26.96 -0.45
CA SER A 885 6.26 -26.62 0.93
C SER A 885 7.28 -25.76 1.65
N LYS A 886 8.57 -26.16 1.63
CA LYS A 886 9.62 -25.46 2.36
C LYS A 886 10.82 -25.22 1.45
N TYR A 887 10.87 -24.03 0.89
CA TYR A 887 11.94 -23.61 0.00
C TYR A 887 12.49 -22.24 0.39
N ILE A 888 13.70 -21.93 -0.08
CA ILE A 888 14.38 -20.66 0.20
C ILE A 888 13.94 -19.63 -0.84
N ILE A 889 13.53 -18.44 -0.39
CA ILE A 889 13.03 -17.36 -1.24
C ILE A 889 14.02 -16.19 -1.33
N ALA A 890 14.89 -16.03 -0.35
CA ALA A 890 15.88 -14.97 -0.33
C ALA A 890 17.05 -15.33 0.60
N VAL A 891 18.16 -14.61 0.42
CA VAL A 891 19.41 -14.79 1.15
C VAL A 891 19.98 -13.42 1.52
N ASN A 892 20.38 -13.21 2.77
CA ASN A 892 21.19 -12.05 3.15
C ASN A 892 22.66 -12.48 3.23
N LEU A 893 23.56 -11.69 2.65
CA LEU A 893 24.99 -11.92 2.64
C LEU A 893 25.72 -10.79 3.37
N LYS A 894 26.75 -11.15 4.13
CA LYS A 894 27.67 -10.20 4.76
C LYS A 894 29.09 -10.52 4.37
N PHE A 895 29.84 -9.54 3.87
CA PHE A 895 31.22 -9.70 3.42
C PHE A 895 32.19 -8.94 4.31
N GLY A 896 33.38 -9.52 4.52
CA GLY A 896 34.47 -8.87 5.24
C GLY A 896 35.77 -9.66 5.14
N ARG A 897 36.91 -8.99 5.37
CA ARG A 897 38.26 -9.57 5.20
C ARG A 897 38.49 -10.27 3.84
N GLY A 898 37.82 -9.80 2.77
CA GLY A 898 37.88 -10.41 1.43
C GLY A 898 36.99 -11.64 1.23
N LEU A 899 36.21 -12.08 2.22
CA LEU A 899 35.45 -13.34 2.20
C LEU A 899 33.98 -13.15 2.61
N LEU A 900 33.16 -14.18 2.43
CA LEU A 900 31.80 -14.24 2.95
C LEU A 900 31.85 -14.47 4.47
N CYS A 901 31.51 -13.46 5.26
CA CYS A 901 31.53 -13.52 6.73
C CYS A 901 30.23 -14.09 7.32
N GLY A 902 29.09 -13.83 6.69
CA GLY A 902 27.79 -14.32 7.16
C GLY A 902 26.78 -14.54 6.06
N ILE A 903 25.87 -15.49 6.28
CA ILE A 903 24.76 -15.82 5.39
C ILE A 903 23.49 -16.10 6.18
N GLU A 904 22.36 -15.56 5.76
CA GLU A 904 21.04 -15.88 6.32
C GLU A 904 20.11 -16.33 5.20
N PHE A 905 19.41 -17.44 5.40
CA PHE A 905 18.41 -17.92 4.46
C PHE A 905 17.00 -17.59 4.97
N ILE A 906 16.15 -17.13 4.05
CA ILE A 906 14.75 -16.76 4.29
C ILE A 906 13.86 -17.76 3.57
N PHE A 907 12.93 -18.38 4.29
CA PHE A 907 12.07 -19.46 3.78
C PHE A 907 10.70 -18.95 3.32
N SER A 908 10.02 -19.77 2.52
CA SER A 908 8.67 -19.55 2.01
C SER A 908 7.62 -19.32 3.10
N ASP A 909 7.82 -19.88 4.30
CA ASP A 909 6.94 -19.72 5.46
C ASP A 909 7.22 -18.45 6.29
N GLY A 910 8.17 -17.62 5.85
CA GLY A 910 8.59 -16.39 6.50
C GLY A 910 9.58 -16.59 7.66
N LYS A 911 9.96 -17.83 8.00
CA LYS A 911 11.04 -18.09 8.96
C LYS A 911 12.40 -17.80 8.33
N THR A 912 13.41 -17.62 9.17
CA THR A 912 14.81 -17.50 8.73
C THR A 912 15.72 -18.41 9.54
N THR A 913 16.93 -18.65 9.04
CA THR A 913 17.98 -19.34 9.81
C THR A 913 18.60 -18.48 10.91
N GLY A 914 18.30 -17.17 10.93
CA GLY A 914 19.20 -16.16 11.47
C GLY A 914 20.51 -16.08 10.68
N THR A 915 21.36 -15.11 10.99
CA THR A 915 22.71 -15.04 10.40
C THR A 915 23.57 -16.21 10.87
N LEU A 916 24.01 -17.03 9.92
CA LEU A 916 25.01 -18.08 10.12
C LEU A 916 26.39 -17.49 9.82
N GLY A 917 27.36 -17.69 10.70
CA GLY A 917 28.65 -16.98 10.67
C GLY A 917 28.63 -15.70 11.51
N ASP A 918 29.38 -14.68 11.07
CA ASP A 918 29.34 -13.31 11.62
C ASP A 918 29.60 -13.20 13.13
N HIS A 919 30.80 -13.60 13.58
CA HIS A 919 31.16 -13.47 14.99
C HIS A 919 31.52 -11.99 15.32
N PRO A 920 30.81 -11.31 16.26
CA PRO A 920 30.86 -9.85 16.44
C PRO A 920 32.23 -9.22 16.71
N ASN A 921 33.19 -10.02 17.18
CA ASN A 921 34.54 -9.57 17.57
C ASN A 921 35.63 -9.99 16.58
N ALA A 922 35.29 -10.68 15.49
CA ALA A 922 36.28 -11.34 14.64
C ALA A 922 36.37 -10.79 13.19
N CYS A 923 35.26 -10.44 12.54
CA CYS A 923 35.25 -9.90 11.17
C CYS A 923 34.62 -8.50 11.16
N LYS A 924 35.36 -7.47 10.68
CA LYS A 924 34.75 -6.17 10.37
C LYS A 924 33.99 -6.32 9.06
N ILE A 925 32.66 -6.27 9.13
CA ILE A 925 31.80 -6.30 7.95
C ILE A 925 32.05 -5.03 7.13
N ILE A 926 32.35 -5.24 5.85
CA ILE A 926 32.59 -4.16 4.88
C ILE A 926 31.27 -3.86 4.17
N GLU A 927 30.51 -4.90 3.80
CA GLU A 927 29.27 -4.78 3.04
C GLU A 927 28.24 -5.85 3.39
N GLU A 928 26.97 -5.52 3.19
CA GLU A 928 25.83 -6.41 3.36
C GLU A 928 24.84 -6.23 2.20
N ILE A 929 24.32 -7.33 1.67
CA ILE A 929 23.35 -7.33 0.58
C ILE A 929 22.28 -8.40 0.79
N ARG A 930 21.04 -8.06 0.45
CA ARG A 930 19.94 -9.03 0.34
C ARG A 930 19.72 -9.41 -1.12
N ILE A 931 19.70 -10.71 -1.38
CA ILE A 931 19.53 -11.33 -2.70
C ILE A 931 18.26 -12.16 -2.67
N GLY A 932 17.33 -11.90 -3.58
CA GLY A 932 16.14 -12.72 -3.74
C GLY A 932 14.99 -11.94 -4.38
N PRO A 933 14.11 -12.61 -5.14
CA PRO A 933 12.94 -11.98 -5.73
C PRO A 933 11.92 -11.51 -4.67
N PHE A 934 11.09 -10.56 -5.09
CA PHE A 934 10.59 -9.42 -4.32
C PHE A 934 9.46 -9.71 -3.32
N GLY A 935 9.65 -9.34 -2.06
CA GLY A 935 8.58 -9.19 -1.06
C GLY A 935 8.06 -10.50 -0.45
N ASN A 936 7.07 -10.39 0.45
CA ASN A 936 6.60 -11.49 1.31
C ASN A 936 5.81 -12.60 0.57
N HIS A 937 5.58 -12.50 -0.74
CA HIS A 937 4.88 -13.49 -1.58
C HIS A 937 5.74 -13.77 -2.80
N ASN A 938 6.84 -14.49 -2.59
CA ASN A 938 7.81 -14.79 -3.63
C ASN A 938 7.50 -16.13 -4.32
N GLU A 939 7.17 -16.07 -5.61
CA GLU A 939 6.87 -17.23 -6.47
C GLU A 939 8.15 -17.90 -7.04
N PHE A 940 9.34 -17.51 -6.58
CA PHE A 940 10.58 -18.19 -6.95
C PHE A 940 11.24 -18.86 -5.75
N ARG A 941 11.81 -20.03 -6.02
CA ARG A 941 12.66 -20.78 -5.10
C ARG A 941 14.13 -20.71 -5.50
N LEU A 942 15.01 -20.76 -4.52
CA LEU A 942 16.43 -20.99 -4.74
C LEU A 942 16.62 -22.42 -5.26
N SER A 943 17.17 -22.56 -6.46
CA SER A 943 17.42 -23.86 -7.12
C SER A 943 18.88 -24.06 -7.50
N GLY A 944 19.78 -23.14 -7.20
CA GLY A 944 21.21 -23.34 -7.44
C GLY A 944 22.07 -22.37 -6.66
N ILE A 945 23.23 -22.84 -6.21
CA ILE A 945 24.25 -22.02 -5.57
C ILE A 945 25.58 -22.41 -6.20
N ILE A 946 26.28 -21.44 -6.76
CA ILE A 946 27.65 -21.60 -7.24
C ILE A 946 28.55 -20.59 -6.55
N GLY A 947 29.83 -20.90 -6.44
CA GLY A 947 30.75 -19.99 -5.77
C GLY A 947 32.21 -20.28 -6.04
N GLY A 948 33.05 -19.33 -5.64
CA GLY A 948 34.50 -19.39 -5.72
C GLY A 948 35.13 -19.27 -4.34
N GLY A 949 36.32 -19.85 -4.20
CA GLY A 949 37.05 -19.89 -2.95
C GLY A 949 38.00 -18.71 -2.70
N GLY A 950 38.52 -18.60 -1.48
CA GLY A 950 39.56 -17.64 -1.13
C GLY A 950 40.23 -17.99 0.20
N LYS A 951 41.42 -17.44 0.44
CA LYS A 951 42.19 -17.68 1.67
C LYS A 951 42.32 -16.40 2.49
N ILE A 952 42.36 -16.54 3.82
CA ILE A 952 42.56 -15.41 4.74
C ILE A 952 44.01 -14.89 4.62
N ILE A 953 44.17 -13.57 4.56
CA ILE A 953 45.50 -12.92 4.58
C ILE A 953 46.17 -13.18 5.94
N GLY A 954 47.38 -13.73 5.91
CA GLY A 954 48.17 -14.02 7.11
C GLY A 954 47.89 -15.35 7.83
N ASN A 955 46.93 -16.17 7.36
CA ASN A 955 46.67 -17.51 7.92
C ASN A 955 46.30 -18.51 6.81
N ASP A 956 46.95 -19.67 6.77
CA ASP A 956 46.73 -20.70 5.73
C ASP A 956 45.64 -21.73 6.13
N HIS A 957 44.60 -21.27 6.81
CA HIS A 957 43.44 -22.09 7.17
C HIS A 957 42.52 -22.30 5.94
N GLY A 958 42.91 -23.21 5.06
CA GLY A 958 42.05 -23.77 4.02
C GLY A 958 41.50 -22.78 2.99
N GLU A 959 40.71 -23.29 2.06
CA GLU A 959 39.94 -22.51 1.07
C GLU A 959 38.52 -22.25 1.60
N ASN A 960 38.16 -20.98 1.72
CA ASN A 960 36.90 -20.49 2.28
C ASN A 960 36.01 -19.86 1.20
N VAL A 961 34.73 -19.60 1.49
CA VAL A 961 33.81 -19.03 0.50
C VAL A 961 34.10 -17.53 0.28
N ALA A 962 34.44 -17.14 -0.95
CA ALA A 962 34.77 -15.76 -1.32
C ALA A 962 33.74 -15.14 -2.26
N HIS A 963 33.39 -15.87 -3.32
CA HIS A 963 32.41 -15.45 -4.32
C HIS A 963 31.20 -16.37 -4.27
N ILE A 964 29.99 -15.82 -4.47
CA ILE A 964 28.78 -16.62 -4.48
C ILE A 964 27.72 -16.05 -5.43
N ALA A 965 27.03 -16.93 -6.15
CA ALA A 965 25.88 -16.60 -6.99
C ALA A 965 24.74 -17.59 -6.73
N PHE A 966 23.52 -17.13 -6.96
CA PHE A 966 22.30 -17.85 -6.63
C PHE A 966 21.38 -17.93 -7.85
N TYR A 967 20.84 -19.10 -8.14
CA TYR A 967 19.84 -19.29 -9.19
C TYR A 967 18.44 -19.36 -8.59
N PHE A 968 17.55 -18.48 -9.02
CA PHE A 968 16.15 -18.47 -8.61
C PHE A 968 15.28 -19.00 -9.75
N GLN A 969 14.41 -19.95 -9.43
CA GLN A 969 13.50 -20.62 -10.37
C GLN A 969 12.05 -20.40 -9.94
N TYR A 970 11.18 -20.10 -10.91
CA TYR A 970 9.75 -19.95 -10.73
C TYR A 970 9.12 -21.28 -10.28
N VAL A 971 8.30 -21.22 -9.24
CA VAL A 971 7.52 -22.37 -8.73
C VAL A 971 6.20 -22.38 -9.50
N GLN A 972 5.99 -23.41 -10.31
CA GLN A 972 4.75 -23.58 -11.07
C GLN A 972 3.71 -24.25 -10.16
N ASP A 973 2.58 -23.57 -9.91
CA ASP A 973 1.41 -24.18 -9.26
C ASP A 973 0.96 -25.40 -10.10
N ILE A 974 0.87 -26.60 -9.50
CA ILE A 974 0.38 -27.83 -10.16
C ILE A 974 -1.13 -27.94 -10.02
#